data_AF-A0AAU6D535-F1
#
_entry.id   AF-A0AAU6D535-F1
#
_cell.length_a   1.000
_cell.length_b   1.000
_cell.length_c   1.000
_cell.angle_alpha   90.00
_cell.angle_beta   90.00
_cell.angle_gamma   90.00
#
_symmetry.space_group_name_H-M   'P 1'
#
loop_
_entity.id
_entity.type
_entity.pdbx_description
1 polymer ?
#
loop_
_entity_poly.entity_id
_entity_poly.type
_entity_poly.pdbx_seq_one_letter_code
_entity_poly.pdbx_strand_id
1 'polypeptide(L)'
;MVENSSDRSVHQRDGSGKRQPLARWGTALSRWAERDGKDQTGAAADPGRPVLVDEYGGLVLLRSTPTASPSPSDAAALARVLAVAEPGDEVATVVVGVDGSVTPTLWTRLAELLDTLQRKGAATVRLVLSGAGAGTPEHPALAQRIADAWDIRVLAPEGAALVVPGGTLFVVDGTESSTGWQLFQRGAEPLPLGQRSPAPFWQTAVAGLPSHTASGSVIEQIPAGLLVRPPRSAAPRPEDLCYLVPVDPDQLTVLVGAPGPGGDADVPADDLADLLTALPTAVRTQLRFAPGNHRDLLPAVQKVADSLGIEVELLTGPPRAPGSAGIPEGVRGARPVLVDTEGSPTWRPFVEAVVCHPAAPGRTSPRLLRRRAPLVGPDTGGAEEQGVIPLSDTWQVTLTRAGLAIGPAGQARPLAGRLVAADQMAIEINVPGKPLDESFYLALSQLLMDVDPDVQPFVTLHVLSRSAAEDRRLRRLAIRHEVRMMWPPGPETPPGKAAGPESTGTRASGTRAAGSAEFREPINRIVAASNDGRYDDASSLALTLEQQVFSRHGEASAAFLEVRQIRAHIARLASQESLATVLYLDVALKMLAARGPEDPETEQAASNADACWRAVRDDAEALRIGPSIISLRGNVPGAGGHHLRAAENYLARLKARLPAPASELPSEPKGPKGQAPRSAPAAERSRPPAAPVPPAAVPPASKATRIPITPATPTRAPAPRPGFVNEQPW
;
A
#
# COMPACT_ATOMS: atom_id res chain seq x y z
N MET A 1 79.59 -15.74 -18.17
CA MET A 1 80.86 -16.40 -17.80
C MET A 1 81.26 -15.90 -16.42
N VAL A 2 81.37 -16.83 -15.45
CA VAL A 2 82.27 -16.84 -14.28
C VAL A 2 82.02 -15.71 -13.25
N GLU A 3 81.27 -15.97 -12.16
CA GLU A 3 81.73 -16.43 -10.81
C GLU A 3 82.37 -15.30 -9.97
N ASN A 4 82.28 -15.18 -8.64
CA ASN A 4 81.56 -15.86 -7.54
C ASN A 4 81.88 -15.08 -6.23
N SER A 5 81.25 -15.47 -5.12
CA SER A 5 81.61 -15.27 -3.70
C SER A 5 80.94 -14.09 -2.98
N SER A 6 79.86 -14.27 -2.23
CA SER A 6 79.70 -14.93 -0.90
C SER A 6 80.21 -14.07 0.27
N ASP A 7 79.29 -13.57 1.10
CA ASP A 7 79.37 -13.85 2.54
C ASP A 7 77.99 -13.77 3.23
N ARG A 8 77.73 -14.77 4.07
CA ARG A 8 76.55 -14.91 4.93
C ARG A 8 76.92 -14.37 6.30
N SER A 9 76.06 -13.56 6.91
CA SER A 9 76.02 -13.45 8.37
C SER A 9 74.61 -13.18 8.86
N VAL A 10 74.17 -14.13 9.68
CA VAL A 10 72.88 -14.26 10.36
C VAL A 10 72.78 -13.21 11.46
N HIS A 11 71.74 -12.36 11.42
CA HIS A 11 71.22 -11.70 12.61
C HIS A 11 69.73 -11.97 12.76
N GLN A 12 69.48 -13.01 13.55
CA GLN A 12 68.29 -13.23 14.34
C GLN A 12 68.04 -11.94 15.17
N ARG A 13 66.94 -11.24 14.91
CA ARG A 13 66.41 -10.21 15.81
C ARG A 13 64.99 -10.56 16.23
N ASP A 14 64.84 -10.52 17.54
CA ASP A 14 63.72 -10.93 18.35
C ASP A 14 62.35 -10.44 17.89
N GLY A 15 61.40 -11.38 17.97
CA GLY A 15 59.99 -11.08 18.02
C GLY A 15 59.64 -10.39 19.33
N SER A 16 59.29 -9.11 19.27
CA SER A 16 58.35 -8.47 20.21
C SER A 16 57.84 -7.13 19.67
N GLY A 17 57.45 -7.10 18.40
CA GLY A 17 56.65 -5.99 17.85
C GLY A 17 55.22 -6.08 18.37
N LYS A 18 54.99 -5.64 19.62
CA LYS A 18 53.65 -5.48 20.20
C LYS A 18 52.79 -4.67 19.24
N ARG A 19 51.83 -5.33 18.61
CA ARG A 19 50.76 -4.72 17.82
C ARG A 19 50.04 -3.68 18.69
N GLN A 20 50.25 -2.39 18.40
CA GLN A 20 49.35 -1.30 18.78
C GLN A 20 48.74 -0.62 17.53
N PRO A 21 47.81 -1.26 16.79
CA PRO A 21 47.16 -0.63 15.64
C PRO A 21 45.84 0.08 16.01
N LEU A 22 45.11 -0.44 17.01
CA LEU A 22 43.72 -0.05 17.34
C LEU A 22 43.54 1.47 17.58
N ALA A 23 44.44 2.09 18.34
CA ALA A 23 44.31 3.50 18.71
C ALA A 23 44.68 4.46 17.57
N ARG A 24 45.59 4.09 16.66
CA ARG A 24 46.08 4.98 15.59
C ARG A 24 45.06 5.16 14.47
N TRP A 25 44.31 4.12 14.13
CA TRP A 25 43.35 4.16 13.02
C TRP A 25 41.96 4.63 13.45
N GLY A 26 41.50 4.29 14.66
CA GLY A 26 40.28 4.89 15.22
C GLY A 26 40.39 6.41 15.37
N THR A 27 41.56 6.91 15.80
CA THR A 27 41.83 8.37 15.79
C THR A 27 42.13 8.92 14.40
N ALA A 28 42.59 8.13 13.43
CA ALA A 28 42.78 8.60 12.05
C ALA A 28 41.43 8.80 11.35
N LEU A 29 40.53 7.81 11.42
CA LEU A 29 39.16 7.90 10.91
C LEU A 29 38.37 9.02 11.62
N SER A 30 38.51 9.15 12.95
CA SER A 30 37.89 10.27 13.68
C SER A 30 38.46 11.62 13.27
N ARG A 31 39.79 11.75 13.09
CA ARG A 31 40.44 12.97 12.58
C ARG A 31 40.10 13.28 11.13
N TRP A 32 39.83 12.27 10.31
CA TRP A 32 39.36 12.42 8.94
C TRP A 32 37.91 12.90 8.91
N ALA A 33 37.05 12.32 9.77
CA ALA A 33 35.67 12.77 9.95
C ALA A 33 35.57 14.19 10.51
N GLU A 34 36.46 14.60 11.42
CA GLU A 34 36.55 15.98 11.92
C GLU A 34 37.01 16.99 10.86
N ARG A 35 37.74 16.53 9.83
CA ARG A 35 38.15 17.34 8.68
C ARG A 35 37.01 17.49 7.66
N ASP A 36 36.36 16.38 7.32
CA ASP A 36 35.27 16.33 6.34
C ASP A 36 33.95 16.93 6.93
N GLY A 37 33.78 16.91 8.25
CA GLY A 37 32.62 17.47 8.96
C GLY A 37 32.63 18.99 9.19
N LYS A 38 33.68 19.72 8.77
CA LYS A 38 33.68 21.19 8.84
C LYS A 38 32.78 21.86 7.79
N ASP A 39 32.38 21.14 6.75
CA ASP A 39 31.53 21.65 5.67
C ASP A 39 30.03 21.32 5.85
N GLN A 40 29.64 20.61 6.92
CA GLN A 40 28.23 20.33 7.24
C GLN A 40 27.87 20.90 8.62
N THR A 41 27.40 22.14 8.64
CA THR A 41 26.93 22.82 9.86
C THR A 41 25.51 22.39 10.22
N GLY A 42 25.34 21.78 11.39
CA GLY A 42 24.03 21.62 12.05
C GLY A 42 23.95 20.49 13.07
N ALA A 43 23.95 20.85 14.36
CA ALA A 43 23.82 20.03 15.57
C ALA A 43 25.10 19.32 16.06
N ALA A 44 25.54 19.73 17.25
CA ALA A 44 26.66 19.12 17.97
C ALA A 44 26.34 17.66 18.34
N ALA A 45 27.11 16.73 17.80
CA ALA A 45 27.02 15.31 18.12
C ALA A 45 27.39 15.06 19.60
N ASP A 46 26.53 14.34 20.34
CA ASP A 46 26.84 13.86 21.69
C ASP A 46 27.85 12.69 21.61
N PRO A 47 29.10 12.86 22.09
CA PRO A 47 30.17 11.86 21.93
C PRO A 47 29.96 10.60 22.77
N GLY A 48 28.99 10.57 23.68
CA GLY A 48 28.74 9.43 24.60
C GLY A 48 27.70 8.41 24.12
N ARG A 49 27.05 8.61 22.98
CA ARG A 49 25.91 7.76 22.57
C ARG A 49 26.38 6.39 22.05
N PRO A 50 25.85 5.27 22.58
CA PRO A 50 26.27 3.93 22.15
C PRO A 50 25.79 3.61 20.73
N VAL A 51 26.67 3.01 19.94
CA VAL A 51 26.37 2.47 18.60
C VAL A 51 25.71 1.11 18.77
N LEU A 52 24.57 0.90 18.10
CA LEU A 52 23.89 -0.38 18.06
C LEU A 52 24.52 -1.26 16.99
N VAL A 53 24.75 -2.54 17.32
CA VAL A 53 25.34 -3.54 16.41
C VAL A 53 24.44 -4.76 16.38
N ASP A 54 23.91 -5.08 15.21
CA ASP A 54 23.09 -6.26 14.95
C ASP A 54 23.75 -7.11 13.85
N GLU A 55 23.64 -8.44 13.92
CA GLU A 55 24.21 -9.35 12.91
C GLU A 55 23.12 -10.24 12.30
N TYR A 56 23.10 -10.34 10.97
CA TYR A 56 22.11 -11.08 10.19
C TYR A 56 22.81 -11.91 9.12
N GLY A 57 22.98 -13.22 9.34
CA GLY A 57 23.51 -14.12 8.30
C GLY A 57 24.83 -13.66 7.66
N GLY A 58 25.76 -13.13 8.45
CA GLY A 58 27.06 -12.60 7.97
C GLY A 58 27.06 -11.12 7.60
N LEU A 59 25.90 -10.46 7.55
CA LEU A 59 25.77 -9.01 7.43
C LEU A 59 25.82 -8.37 8.82
N VAL A 60 26.61 -7.31 8.98
CA VAL A 60 26.65 -6.51 10.22
C VAL A 60 26.00 -5.16 10.01
N LEU A 61 25.00 -4.84 10.83
CA LEU A 61 24.27 -3.57 10.83
C LEU A 61 24.76 -2.70 12.00
N LEU A 62 25.36 -1.56 11.67
CA LEU A 62 25.77 -0.52 12.62
C LEU A 62 24.76 0.62 12.57
N ARG A 63 24.13 0.97 13.70
CA ARG A 63 23.15 2.07 13.76
C ARG A 63 23.48 3.09 14.83
N SER A 64 23.31 4.37 14.47
CA SER A 64 23.49 5.50 15.39
C SER A 64 22.31 5.66 16.37
N THR A 65 21.12 5.19 15.98
CA THR A 65 19.90 5.21 16.79
C THR A 65 19.06 3.94 16.49
N PRO A 66 18.11 3.55 17.37
CA PRO A 66 17.18 2.45 17.06
C PRO A 66 16.26 2.71 15.86
N THR A 67 16.05 3.99 15.51
CA THR A 67 15.18 4.44 14.41
C THR A 67 15.93 4.63 13.09
N ALA A 68 17.27 4.60 13.12
CA ALA A 68 18.07 4.85 11.95
C ALA A 68 17.77 3.83 10.86
N SER A 69 17.51 4.35 9.66
CA SER A 69 17.38 3.54 8.45
C SER A 69 18.75 2.97 8.06
N PRO A 70 18.83 1.71 7.60
CA PRO A 70 17.73 0.77 7.37
C PRO A 70 17.25 0.04 8.64
N SER A 71 15.97 -0.39 8.63
CA SER A 71 15.39 -1.13 9.75
C SER A 71 15.98 -2.55 9.88
N PRO A 72 15.91 -3.18 11.07
CA PRO A 72 16.27 -4.59 11.26
C PRO A 72 15.63 -5.56 10.26
N SER A 73 14.36 -5.33 9.88
CA SER A 73 13.67 -6.18 8.90
C SER A 73 14.25 -6.04 7.50
N ASP A 74 14.65 -4.82 7.11
CA ASP A 74 15.25 -4.56 5.80
C ASP A 74 16.65 -5.17 5.73
N ALA A 75 17.45 -5.04 6.80
CA ALA A 75 18.75 -5.68 6.92
C ALA A 75 18.65 -7.21 6.86
N ALA A 76 17.66 -7.80 7.54
CA ALA A 76 17.42 -9.25 7.48
C ALA A 76 16.97 -9.71 6.08
N ALA A 77 16.15 -8.92 5.37
CA ALA A 77 15.77 -9.20 3.99
C ALA A 77 16.98 -9.14 3.05
N LEU A 78 17.81 -8.11 3.17
CA LEU A 78 19.05 -7.94 2.42
C LEU A 78 20.01 -9.11 2.64
N ALA A 79 20.24 -9.51 3.89
CA ALA A 79 21.10 -10.64 4.22
C ALA A 79 20.67 -11.94 3.51
N ARG A 80 19.36 -12.22 3.46
CA ARG A 80 18.82 -13.40 2.76
C ARG A 80 19.08 -13.36 1.26
N VAL A 81 18.90 -12.21 0.62
CA VAL A 81 19.15 -12.07 -0.83
C VAL A 81 20.62 -12.22 -1.15
N LEU A 82 21.49 -11.56 -0.39
CA LEU A 82 22.95 -11.65 -0.58
C LEU A 82 23.46 -13.08 -0.42
N ALA A 83 22.95 -13.83 0.57
CA ALA A 83 23.32 -15.23 0.78
C ALA A 83 22.98 -16.14 -0.42
N VAL A 84 21.95 -15.78 -1.20
CA VAL A 84 21.56 -16.53 -2.42
C VAL A 84 22.34 -16.05 -3.65
N ALA A 85 22.52 -14.74 -3.78
CA ALA A 85 23.16 -14.13 -4.95
C ALA A 85 24.68 -14.35 -4.99
N GLU A 86 25.33 -14.35 -3.83
CA GLU A 86 26.78 -14.45 -3.67
C GLU A 86 27.11 -15.55 -2.65
N PRO A 87 26.96 -16.85 -3.00
CA PRO A 87 27.18 -17.94 -2.06
C PRO A 87 28.67 -18.07 -1.70
N GLY A 88 29.05 -17.58 -0.53
CA GLY A 88 30.40 -17.74 0.04
C GLY A 88 30.76 -16.64 1.05
N ASP A 89 31.77 -16.88 1.88
CA ASP A 89 32.24 -15.92 2.90
C ASP A 89 33.25 -14.90 2.34
N GLU A 90 33.39 -14.79 1.01
CA GLU A 90 34.40 -13.91 0.38
C GLU A 90 34.05 -12.41 0.51
N VAL A 91 32.76 -12.09 0.59
CA VAL A 91 32.23 -10.72 0.69
C VAL A 91 31.52 -10.51 2.03
N ALA A 92 32.15 -9.78 2.94
CA ALA A 92 31.50 -9.35 4.18
C ALA A 92 30.68 -8.08 3.93
N THR A 93 29.43 -8.05 4.36
CA THR A 93 28.56 -6.86 4.17
C THR A 93 28.41 -6.10 5.48
N VAL A 94 28.69 -4.79 5.44
CA VAL A 94 28.57 -3.87 6.57
C VAL A 94 27.61 -2.77 6.17
N VAL A 95 26.50 -2.67 6.89
CA VAL A 95 25.47 -1.67 6.67
C VAL A 95 25.54 -0.63 7.77
N VAL A 96 25.61 0.64 7.39
CA VAL A 96 25.76 1.75 8.32
C VAL A 96 24.55 2.67 8.23
N GLY A 97 23.68 2.61 9.23
CA GLY A 97 22.51 3.48 9.39
C GLY A 97 22.81 4.69 10.28
N VAL A 98 22.63 5.89 9.74
CA VAL A 98 22.91 7.16 10.44
C VAL A 98 21.68 8.05 10.37
N ASP A 99 21.21 8.53 11.53
CA ASP A 99 20.22 9.60 11.64
C ASP A 99 20.96 10.91 11.94
N GLY A 100 21.19 11.74 10.92
CA GLY A 100 21.92 13.01 11.06
C GLY A 100 23.43 12.86 10.94
N SER A 101 24.20 13.50 11.83
CA SER A 101 25.67 13.54 11.74
C SER A 101 26.33 12.28 12.30
N VAL A 102 27.42 11.86 11.64
CA VAL A 102 28.17 10.66 12.02
C VAL A 102 28.99 10.91 13.30
N THR A 103 28.87 10.01 14.29
CA THR A 103 29.58 10.14 15.58
C THR A 103 31.00 9.54 15.55
N PRO A 104 31.97 10.07 16.32
CA PRO A 104 33.31 9.47 16.46
C PRO A 104 33.29 8.01 16.97
N THR A 105 32.28 7.66 17.78
CA THR A 105 32.08 6.30 18.28
C THR A 105 31.73 5.32 17.15
N LEU A 106 30.96 5.74 16.14
CA LEU A 106 30.66 4.93 14.95
C LEU A 106 31.93 4.59 14.18
N TRP A 107 32.80 5.58 13.95
CA TRP A 107 34.08 5.39 13.25
C TRP A 107 35.01 4.42 13.96
N THR A 108 35.09 4.53 15.29
CA THR A 108 35.88 3.60 16.11
C THR A 108 35.36 2.17 15.98
N ARG A 109 34.03 1.98 16.03
CA ARG A 109 33.41 0.66 15.85
C ARG A 109 33.60 0.10 14.45
N LEU A 110 33.50 0.93 13.42
CA LEU A 110 33.76 0.50 12.05
C LEU A 110 35.21 0.01 11.88
N ALA A 111 36.18 0.71 12.46
CA ALA A 111 37.58 0.29 12.44
C ALA A 111 37.82 -1.07 13.13
N GLU A 112 37.24 -1.27 14.33
CA GLU A 112 37.32 -2.55 15.06
C GLU A 112 36.71 -3.71 14.26
N LEU A 113 35.62 -3.43 13.54
CA LEU A 113 34.95 -4.39 12.68
C LEU A 113 35.81 -4.74 11.46
N LEU A 114 36.38 -3.75 10.77
CA LEU A 114 37.30 -3.97 9.65
C LEU A 114 38.53 -4.78 10.06
N ASP A 115 39.12 -4.49 11.23
CA ASP A 115 40.22 -5.30 11.80
C ASP A 115 39.81 -6.76 12.04
N THR A 116 38.55 -6.98 12.43
CA THR A 116 38.01 -8.32 12.65
C THR A 116 37.78 -9.05 11.33
N LEU A 117 37.23 -8.38 10.31
CA LEU A 117 37.03 -8.94 8.98
C LEU A 117 38.36 -9.26 8.28
N GLN A 118 39.36 -8.38 8.39
CA GLN A 118 40.71 -8.62 7.87
C GLN A 118 41.32 -9.89 8.48
N ARG A 119 41.24 -10.05 9.82
CA ARG A 119 41.76 -11.23 10.54
C ARG A 119 41.02 -12.51 10.18
N LYS A 120 39.73 -12.42 9.85
CA LYS A 120 38.92 -13.54 9.35
C LYS A 120 39.23 -13.88 7.88
N GLY A 121 40.01 -13.06 7.18
CA GLY A 121 40.40 -13.28 5.79
C GLY A 121 39.37 -12.81 4.76
N ALA A 122 38.50 -11.86 5.11
CA ALA A 122 37.55 -11.29 4.15
C ALA A 122 38.30 -10.63 2.98
N ALA A 123 38.03 -11.07 1.74
CA ALA A 123 38.69 -10.54 0.56
C ALA A 123 38.02 -9.25 0.03
N THR A 124 36.74 -9.07 0.35
CA THR A 124 35.96 -7.90 -0.03
C THR A 124 35.03 -7.48 1.11
N VAL A 125 34.88 -6.18 1.31
CA VAL A 125 33.88 -5.59 2.21
C VAL A 125 32.91 -4.75 1.41
N ARG A 126 31.61 -5.07 1.48
CA ARG A 126 30.54 -4.21 0.98
C ARG A 126 30.11 -3.24 2.06
N LEU A 127 30.52 -1.99 1.92
CA LEU A 127 30.23 -0.90 2.84
C LEU A 127 29.01 -0.12 2.35
N VAL A 128 27.84 -0.41 2.92
CA VAL A 128 26.60 0.33 2.65
C VAL A 128 26.58 1.57 3.54
N LEU A 129 27.26 2.61 3.10
CA LEU A 129 27.32 3.94 3.71
C LEU A 129 27.24 4.98 2.60
N SER A 130 26.16 5.76 2.56
CA SER A 130 25.91 6.79 1.55
C SER A 130 27.12 7.73 1.38
N GLY A 131 27.54 7.93 0.13
CA GLY A 131 28.68 8.80 -0.19
C GLY A 131 30.07 8.22 0.12
N ALA A 132 30.20 6.99 0.62
CA ALA A 132 31.50 6.44 0.96
C ALA A 132 32.44 6.24 -0.25
N GLY A 133 31.87 6.13 -1.46
CA GLY A 133 32.60 6.11 -2.72
C GLY A 133 32.87 7.49 -3.32
N ALA A 134 32.24 8.56 -2.80
CA ALA A 134 32.47 9.91 -3.31
C ALA A 134 33.87 10.40 -2.90
N GLY A 135 34.68 10.75 -3.90
CA GLY A 135 36.02 11.28 -3.70
C GLY A 135 36.42 12.21 -4.82
N THR A 136 37.37 13.10 -4.54
CA THR A 136 38.00 13.97 -5.53
C THR A 136 39.48 13.62 -5.65
N PRO A 137 40.19 14.07 -6.70
CA PRO A 137 41.64 13.88 -6.80
C PRO A 137 42.42 14.44 -5.60
N GLU A 138 41.88 15.48 -4.95
CA GLU A 138 42.48 16.11 -3.76
C GLU A 138 42.12 15.38 -2.46
N HIS A 139 40.92 14.79 -2.41
CA HIS A 139 40.38 14.11 -1.24
C HIS A 139 39.84 12.73 -1.63
N PRO A 140 40.67 11.66 -1.52
CA PRO A 140 40.26 10.33 -1.95
C PRO A 140 39.03 9.86 -1.17
N ALA A 141 38.19 9.08 -1.84
CA ALA A 141 36.97 8.50 -1.27
C ALA A 141 37.28 7.75 0.03
N LEU A 142 36.33 7.76 0.97
CA LEU A 142 36.47 7.00 2.22
C LEU A 142 36.75 5.52 1.95
N ALA A 143 36.07 4.94 0.95
CA ALA A 143 36.27 3.56 0.54
C ALA A 143 37.69 3.29 0.03
N GLN A 144 38.29 4.22 -0.74
CA GLN A 144 39.70 4.11 -1.17
C GLN A 144 40.65 4.13 0.02
N ARG A 145 40.43 5.06 0.96
CA ARG A 145 41.22 5.15 2.20
C ARG A 145 41.15 3.86 3.02
N ILE A 146 39.97 3.24 3.12
CA ILE A 146 39.79 1.94 3.79
C ILE A 146 40.52 0.84 3.02
N ALA A 147 40.38 0.79 1.68
CA ALA A 147 41.03 -0.22 0.86
C ALA A 147 42.57 -0.16 0.99
N ASP A 148 43.15 1.03 0.99
CA ASP A 148 44.60 1.23 1.13
C ASP A 148 45.11 0.88 2.53
N ALA A 149 44.35 1.21 3.58
CA ALA A 149 44.78 1.02 4.97
C ALA A 149 44.63 -0.42 5.46
N TRP A 150 43.56 -1.11 5.06
CA TRP A 150 43.29 -2.50 5.45
C TRP A 150 43.70 -3.53 4.39
N ASP A 151 44.14 -3.12 3.21
CA ASP A 151 44.52 -4.04 2.12
C ASP A 151 43.37 -5.02 1.77
N ILE A 152 42.13 -4.53 1.81
CA ILE A 152 40.91 -5.28 1.49
C ILE A 152 40.16 -4.52 0.38
N ARG A 153 39.54 -5.25 -0.56
CA ARG A 153 38.69 -4.63 -1.58
C ARG A 153 37.43 -4.04 -0.95
N VAL A 154 37.03 -2.83 -1.32
CA VAL A 154 35.82 -2.19 -0.76
C VAL A 154 34.80 -1.93 -1.86
N LEU A 155 33.57 -2.42 -1.70
CA LEU A 155 32.41 -2.01 -2.50
C LEU A 155 31.69 -0.90 -1.76
N ALA A 156 31.56 0.27 -2.36
CA ALA A 156 30.92 1.42 -1.72
C ALA A 156 30.08 2.24 -2.70
N PRO A 157 29.01 2.89 -2.22
CA PRO A 157 28.16 3.73 -3.06
C PRO A 157 28.76 5.14 -3.18
N GLU A 158 28.80 5.67 -4.40
CA GLU A 158 29.16 7.06 -4.66
C GLU A 158 28.07 8.03 -4.19
N GLY A 159 26.80 7.65 -4.34
CA GLY A 159 25.63 8.44 -3.96
C GLY A 159 24.91 7.96 -2.69
N ALA A 160 23.64 8.36 -2.55
CA ALA A 160 22.78 7.91 -1.46
C ALA A 160 22.37 6.45 -1.66
N ALA A 161 22.73 5.58 -0.72
CA ALA A 161 22.37 4.17 -0.78
C ALA A 161 21.04 3.91 -0.07
N LEU A 162 20.12 3.24 -0.78
CA LEU A 162 18.85 2.77 -0.28
C LEU A 162 18.87 1.25 -0.12
N VAL A 163 18.32 0.77 1.00
CA VAL A 163 17.89 -0.63 1.11
C VAL A 163 16.46 -0.70 0.62
N VAL A 164 16.26 -1.39 -0.49
CA VAL A 164 14.98 -1.48 -1.21
C VAL A 164 14.16 -2.64 -0.63
N PRO A 165 12.83 -2.49 -0.51
CA PRO A 165 11.95 -3.60 -0.15
C PRO A 165 12.23 -4.83 -1.01
N GLY A 166 12.33 -6.00 -0.38
CA GLY A 166 12.73 -7.23 -1.06
C GLY A 166 14.21 -7.60 -0.90
N GLY A 167 15.05 -6.70 -0.35
CA GLY A 167 16.40 -7.05 0.11
C GLY A 167 17.51 -6.78 -0.91
N THR A 168 17.43 -5.69 -1.66
CA THR A 168 18.49 -5.26 -2.59
C THR A 168 18.93 -3.84 -2.29
N LEU A 169 20.10 -3.46 -2.80
CA LEU A 169 20.63 -2.11 -2.65
C LEU A 169 20.51 -1.32 -3.94
N PHE A 170 20.18 -0.04 -3.82
CA PHE A 170 20.13 0.90 -4.94
C PHE A 170 20.81 2.20 -4.56
N VAL A 171 21.62 2.76 -5.46
CA VAL A 171 22.20 4.10 -5.30
C VAL A 171 21.35 5.09 -6.08
N VAL A 172 20.75 6.04 -5.37
CA VAL A 172 20.03 7.15 -6.00
C VAL A 172 21.04 8.09 -6.61
N ASP A 173 20.81 8.39 -7.88
CA ASP A 173 21.65 9.30 -8.62
C ASP A 173 21.41 10.75 -8.17
N GLY A 174 22.46 11.43 -7.72
CA GLY A 174 22.41 12.83 -7.32
C GLY A 174 22.83 13.81 -8.42
N THR A 175 23.44 13.32 -9.50
CA THR A 175 24.09 14.12 -10.56
C THR A 175 24.18 13.32 -11.85
N GLU A 176 24.02 13.91 -13.03
CA GLU A 176 24.05 13.19 -14.34
C GLU A 176 25.30 12.32 -14.62
N SER A 177 26.33 12.36 -13.76
CA SER A 177 27.58 11.59 -13.85
C SER A 177 27.75 10.47 -12.80
N SER A 178 26.78 10.15 -11.94
CA SER A 178 27.03 9.13 -10.91
C SER A 178 27.20 7.73 -11.51
N THR A 179 28.21 7.05 -11.02
CA THR A 179 28.55 5.67 -11.41
C THR A 179 27.91 4.61 -10.50
N GLY A 180 27.18 5.04 -9.46
CA GLY A 180 26.49 4.17 -8.52
C GLY A 180 27.44 3.48 -7.53
N TRP A 181 27.43 2.15 -7.50
CA TRP A 181 28.39 1.35 -6.74
C TRP A 181 29.74 1.30 -7.43
N GLN A 182 30.81 1.35 -6.65
CA GLN A 182 32.18 1.27 -7.13
C GLN A 182 32.98 0.24 -6.31
N LEU A 183 33.93 -0.43 -6.96
CA LEU A 183 34.91 -1.31 -6.33
C LEU A 183 36.26 -0.58 -6.20
N PHE A 184 36.72 -0.47 -4.97
CA PHE A 184 38.00 0.15 -4.61
C PHE A 184 39.01 -0.94 -4.29
N GLN A 185 40.21 -0.79 -4.85
CA GLN A 185 41.36 -1.66 -4.59
C GLN A 185 42.57 -0.80 -4.25
N ARG A 186 43.52 -1.38 -3.53
CA ARG A 186 44.69 -0.65 -3.08
C ARG A 186 45.48 -0.05 -4.25
N GLY A 187 45.64 1.27 -4.24
CA GLY A 187 46.38 2.02 -5.25
C GLY A 187 45.87 1.92 -6.69
N ALA A 188 44.65 1.41 -6.91
CA ALA A 188 44.02 1.33 -8.23
C ALA A 188 42.90 2.37 -8.35
N GLU A 189 42.53 2.71 -9.59
CA GLU A 189 41.35 3.55 -9.82
C GLU A 189 40.05 2.77 -9.50
N PRO A 190 39.02 3.45 -8.97
CA PRO A 190 37.74 2.79 -8.65
C PRO A 190 37.06 2.24 -9.90
N LEU A 191 36.62 0.98 -9.85
CA LEU A 191 35.89 0.33 -10.94
C LEU A 191 34.37 0.53 -10.75
N PRO A 192 33.65 1.18 -11.67
CA PRO A 192 32.21 1.36 -11.57
C PRO A 192 31.46 0.04 -11.80
N LEU A 193 30.44 -0.21 -10.99
CA LEU A 193 29.62 -1.43 -11.03
C LEU A 193 28.15 -1.16 -11.34
N GLY A 194 27.70 0.10 -11.32
CA GLY A 194 26.32 0.51 -11.60
C GLY A 194 25.47 0.68 -10.34
N GLN A 195 24.19 1.04 -10.51
CA GLN A 195 23.35 1.53 -9.40
C GLN A 195 22.81 0.45 -8.45
N ARG A 196 22.72 -0.83 -8.85
CA ARG A 196 22.18 -1.92 -8.00
C ARG A 196 23.28 -2.83 -7.48
N SER A 197 23.09 -3.32 -6.25
CA SER A 197 23.91 -4.37 -5.65
C SER A 197 23.04 -5.35 -4.86
N PRO A 198 23.05 -6.67 -5.17
CA PRO A 198 23.71 -7.30 -6.31
C PRO A 198 23.21 -6.76 -7.66
N ALA A 199 24.09 -6.80 -8.67
CA ALA A 199 23.76 -6.32 -10.01
C ALA A 199 22.92 -7.37 -10.76
N PRO A 200 21.69 -7.06 -11.20
CA PRO A 200 20.93 -7.95 -12.07
C PRO A 200 21.55 -8.00 -13.48
N PHE A 201 21.29 -9.05 -14.25
CA PHE A 201 21.92 -9.23 -15.58
C PHE A 201 21.60 -8.09 -16.56
N TRP A 202 20.47 -7.41 -16.35
CA TRP A 202 19.99 -6.30 -17.17
C TRP A 202 20.58 -4.93 -16.78
N GLN A 203 21.36 -4.82 -15.70
CA GLN A 203 21.92 -3.55 -15.20
C GLN A 203 22.70 -2.78 -16.28
N THR A 204 23.59 -3.46 -16.99
CA THR A 204 24.42 -2.81 -18.02
C THR A 204 23.58 -2.31 -19.20
N ALA A 205 22.51 -3.03 -19.56
CA ALA A 205 21.64 -2.64 -20.66
C ALA A 205 20.87 -1.36 -20.36
N VAL A 206 20.36 -1.19 -19.13
CA VAL A 206 19.61 0.00 -18.75
C VAL A 206 20.49 1.24 -18.56
N ALA A 207 21.76 1.05 -18.19
CA ALA A 207 22.71 2.14 -18.01
C ALA A 207 23.08 2.86 -19.32
N GLY A 208 22.93 2.20 -20.47
CA GLY A 208 23.23 2.77 -21.79
C GLY A 208 22.04 3.45 -22.49
N LEU A 209 20.88 3.51 -21.84
CA LEU A 209 19.67 4.09 -22.44
C LEU A 209 19.66 5.62 -22.38
N PRO A 210 19.02 6.30 -23.35
CA PRO A 210 18.81 7.74 -23.28
C PRO A 210 17.85 8.09 -22.13
N SER A 211 18.02 9.29 -21.56
CA SER A 211 17.13 9.83 -20.51
C SER A 211 15.77 10.29 -21.05
N HIS A 212 15.61 10.42 -22.37
CA HIS A 212 14.37 10.84 -23.01
C HIS A 212 14.10 10.07 -24.31
N THR A 213 12.82 9.87 -24.62
CA THR A 213 12.37 9.37 -25.94
C THR A 213 12.25 10.50 -26.95
N ALA A 214 12.02 10.16 -28.22
CA ALA A 214 11.84 11.14 -29.30
C ALA A 214 10.63 12.07 -29.07
N SER A 215 9.56 11.58 -28.43
CA SER A 215 8.38 12.38 -28.12
C SER A 215 8.52 13.23 -26.84
N GLY A 216 9.59 12.99 -26.06
CA GLY A 216 9.90 13.72 -24.83
C GLY A 216 9.51 13.00 -23.52
N SER A 217 9.02 11.75 -23.57
CA SER A 217 8.85 10.96 -22.35
C SER A 217 10.19 10.78 -21.64
N VAL A 218 10.20 10.89 -20.31
CA VAL A 218 11.41 10.78 -19.50
C VAL A 218 11.61 9.32 -19.09
N ILE A 219 12.84 8.83 -19.26
CA ILE A 219 13.27 7.49 -18.86
C ILE A 219 14.24 7.64 -17.69
N GLU A 220 13.91 7.05 -16.56
CA GLU A 220 14.73 7.08 -15.36
C GLU A 220 15.00 5.68 -14.82
N GLN A 221 16.19 5.48 -14.23
CA GLN A 221 16.51 4.25 -13.54
C GLN A 221 15.90 4.25 -12.14
N ILE A 222 15.19 3.18 -11.81
CA ILE A 222 14.61 2.91 -10.48
C ILE A 222 15.12 1.55 -9.99
N PRO A 223 14.99 1.20 -8.70
CA PRO A 223 15.45 -0.09 -8.20
C PRO A 223 15.07 -1.29 -9.07
N ALA A 224 13.79 -1.45 -9.39
CA ALA A 224 13.29 -2.61 -10.14
C ALA A 224 13.57 -2.58 -11.66
N GLY A 225 14.14 -1.49 -12.18
CA GLY A 225 14.37 -1.33 -13.61
C GLY A 225 14.26 0.11 -14.07
N LEU A 226 13.22 0.40 -14.86
CA LEU A 226 13.01 1.70 -15.50
C LEU A 226 11.66 2.29 -15.12
N LEU A 227 11.60 3.62 -15.01
CA LEU A 227 10.39 4.41 -14.97
C LEU A 227 10.29 5.23 -16.25
N VAL A 228 9.19 5.09 -16.98
CA VAL A 228 8.86 5.91 -18.14
C VAL A 228 7.70 6.82 -17.77
N ARG A 229 7.92 8.13 -17.76
CA ARG A 229 6.93 9.10 -17.30
C ARG A 229 6.71 10.23 -18.32
N PRO A 230 5.53 10.86 -18.34
CA PRO A 230 5.28 12.00 -19.21
C PRO A 230 6.25 13.17 -18.92
N PRO A 231 6.60 14.01 -19.91
CA PRO A 231 7.60 15.09 -19.76
C PRO A 231 7.31 16.09 -18.63
N ARG A 232 6.03 16.30 -18.30
CA ARG A 232 5.58 17.29 -17.31
C ARG A 232 5.33 16.73 -15.91
N SER A 233 5.57 15.43 -15.72
CA SER A 233 5.47 14.79 -14.40
C SER A 233 6.62 15.23 -13.50
N ALA A 234 6.40 15.21 -12.18
CA ALA A 234 7.46 15.45 -11.21
C ALA A 234 8.53 14.35 -11.28
N ALA A 235 9.78 14.71 -10.95
CA ALA A 235 10.83 13.73 -10.74
C ALA A 235 10.51 12.87 -9.51
N PRO A 236 10.73 11.55 -9.57
CA PRO A 236 10.43 10.64 -8.48
C PRO A 236 11.40 10.84 -7.32
N ARG A 237 10.89 10.70 -6.11
CA ARG A 237 11.64 10.79 -4.86
C ARG A 237 11.85 9.41 -4.25
N PRO A 238 12.87 9.20 -3.41
CA PRO A 238 13.13 7.91 -2.76
C PRO A 238 11.94 7.32 -1.98
N GLU A 239 11.02 8.15 -1.51
CA GLU A 239 9.78 7.74 -0.84
C GLU A 239 8.66 7.27 -1.78
N ASP A 240 8.76 7.55 -3.09
CA ASP A 240 7.71 7.23 -4.05
C ASP A 240 7.63 5.73 -4.34
N LEU A 241 6.44 5.25 -4.71
CA LEU A 241 6.17 3.83 -4.95
C LEU A 241 7.14 3.17 -5.93
N CYS A 242 7.66 3.88 -6.93
CA CYS A 242 8.59 3.32 -7.91
C CYS A 242 9.91 2.86 -7.28
N TYR A 243 10.31 3.43 -6.13
CA TYR A 243 11.46 2.98 -5.34
C TYR A 243 11.13 1.83 -4.37
N LEU A 244 9.85 1.54 -4.15
CA LEU A 244 9.39 0.43 -3.31
C LEU A 244 9.12 -0.85 -4.10
N VAL A 245 9.22 -0.80 -5.43
CA VAL A 245 9.09 -1.97 -6.29
C VAL A 245 10.34 -2.84 -6.13
N PRO A 246 10.17 -4.12 -5.74
CA PRO A 246 11.31 -5.00 -5.50
C PRO A 246 11.99 -5.39 -6.80
N VAL A 247 13.31 -5.51 -6.73
CA VAL A 247 14.15 -5.90 -7.85
C VAL A 247 13.96 -7.38 -8.14
N ASP A 248 13.72 -7.68 -9.42
CA ASP A 248 13.68 -9.04 -9.93
C ASP A 248 14.96 -9.27 -10.74
N PRO A 249 15.87 -10.14 -10.26
CA PRO A 249 17.16 -10.32 -10.93
C PRO A 249 17.00 -10.93 -12.33
N ASP A 250 15.91 -11.66 -12.57
CA ASP A 250 15.66 -12.40 -13.79
C ASP A 250 14.73 -11.66 -14.77
N GLN A 251 14.05 -10.59 -14.32
CA GLN A 251 13.15 -9.81 -15.17
C GLN A 251 13.28 -8.30 -14.97
N LEU A 252 13.49 -7.56 -16.07
CA LEU A 252 13.45 -6.11 -16.06
C LEU A 252 12.01 -5.61 -15.92
N THR A 253 11.72 -4.79 -14.90
CA THR A 253 10.40 -4.15 -14.74
C THR A 253 10.44 -2.73 -15.31
N VAL A 254 9.52 -2.43 -16.24
CA VAL A 254 9.30 -1.07 -16.75
C VAL A 254 7.99 -0.53 -16.18
N LEU A 255 8.10 0.44 -15.27
CA LEU A 255 6.95 1.19 -14.76
C LEU A 255 6.58 2.30 -15.73
N VAL A 256 5.30 2.44 -16.05
CA VAL A 256 4.81 3.45 -17.00
C VAL A 256 3.80 4.38 -16.33
N GLY A 257 4.05 5.68 -16.43
CA GLY A 257 3.29 6.72 -15.74
C GLY A 257 3.81 6.96 -14.31
N ALA A 258 3.28 8.00 -13.67
CA ALA A 258 3.58 8.35 -12.28
C ALA A 258 2.29 8.84 -11.60
N PRO A 259 2.14 8.67 -10.27
CA PRO A 259 1.00 9.24 -9.57
C PRO A 259 1.15 10.77 -9.44
N GLY A 260 0.04 11.44 -9.11
CA GLY A 260 0.04 12.88 -8.84
C GLY A 260 0.04 13.80 -10.07
N PRO A 261 0.18 15.12 -9.85
CA PRO A 261 -0.02 16.14 -10.89
C PRO A 261 0.89 15.95 -12.11
N GLY A 262 0.30 15.90 -13.30
CA GLY A 262 1.03 15.73 -14.56
C GLY A 262 1.48 14.29 -14.86
N GLY A 263 1.28 13.35 -13.93
CA GLY A 263 1.56 11.92 -14.11
C GLY A 263 0.41 11.12 -14.75
N ASP A 264 -0.78 11.72 -14.85
CA ASP A 264 -1.98 11.12 -15.45
C ASP A 264 -2.00 11.12 -16.98
N ALA A 265 -1.06 11.83 -17.63
CA ALA A 265 -0.96 11.83 -19.08
C ALA A 265 -0.50 10.45 -19.58
N ASP A 266 -1.09 9.97 -20.67
CA ASP A 266 -0.71 8.70 -21.27
C ASP A 266 0.70 8.79 -21.88
N VAL A 267 1.52 7.79 -21.60
CA VAL A 267 2.79 7.58 -22.30
C VAL A 267 2.48 6.94 -23.67
N PRO A 268 2.92 7.53 -24.80
CA PRO A 268 2.69 6.97 -26.12
C PRO A 268 3.21 5.53 -26.27
N ALA A 269 2.47 4.67 -26.97
CA ALA A 269 2.93 3.30 -27.23
C ALA A 269 4.21 3.26 -28.08
N ASP A 270 4.40 4.24 -28.97
CA ASP A 270 5.60 4.35 -29.81
C ASP A 270 6.85 4.61 -28.97
N ASP A 271 6.76 5.43 -27.92
CA ASP A 271 7.86 5.66 -26.96
C ASP A 271 8.27 4.37 -26.24
N LEU A 272 7.28 3.55 -25.85
CA LEU A 272 7.54 2.26 -25.22
C LEU A 272 8.15 1.26 -26.22
N ALA A 273 7.72 1.29 -27.47
CA ALA A 273 8.28 0.46 -28.53
C ALA A 273 9.72 0.84 -28.87
N ASP A 274 10.03 2.15 -28.91
CA ASP A 274 11.39 2.68 -29.10
C ASP A 274 12.31 2.27 -27.96
N LEU A 275 11.85 2.37 -26.71
CA LEU A 275 12.56 1.88 -25.54
C LEU A 275 12.92 0.39 -25.66
N LEU A 276 11.94 -0.45 -26.00
CA LEU A 276 12.17 -1.89 -26.18
C LEU A 276 13.16 -2.14 -27.33
N THR A 277 13.08 -1.36 -28.40
CA THR A 277 13.99 -1.47 -29.56
C THR A 277 15.43 -1.13 -29.20
N ALA A 278 15.64 -0.17 -28.30
CA ALA A 278 16.97 0.19 -27.78
C ALA A 278 17.58 -0.88 -26.86
N LEU A 279 16.76 -1.74 -26.25
CA LEU A 279 17.24 -2.82 -25.37
C LEU A 279 17.80 -4.02 -26.17
N PRO A 280 18.88 -4.67 -25.68
CA PRO A 280 19.35 -5.94 -26.22
C PRO A 280 18.28 -7.04 -26.18
N THR A 281 18.26 -7.92 -27.17
CA THR A 281 17.25 -8.99 -27.30
C THR A 281 17.10 -9.84 -26.05
N ALA A 282 18.21 -10.21 -25.39
CA ALA A 282 18.18 -11.03 -24.17
C ALA A 282 17.44 -10.37 -23.00
N VAL A 283 17.53 -9.03 -22.89
CA VAL A 283 16.80 -8.25 -21.87
C VAL A 283 15.35 -8.04 -22.32
N ARG A 284 15.13 -7.78 -23.60
CA ARG A 284 13.78 -7.60 -24.17
C ARG A 284 12.89 -8.82 -23.98
N THR A 285 13.43 -10.04 -24.04
CA THR A 285 12.68 -11.28 -23.82
C THR A 285 12.36 -11.54 -22.34
N GLN A 286 13.02 -10.84 -21.42
CA GLN A 286 12.90 -10.99 -19.98
C GLN A 286 12.47 -9.65 -19.36
N LEU A 287 11.44 -9.04 -19.95
CA LEU A 287 10.91 -7.74 -19.55
C LEU A 287 9.41 -7.87 -19.28
N ARG A 288 8.93 -7.11 -18.29
CA ARG A 288 7.51 -6.91 -18.01
C ARG A 288 7.18 -5.44 -17.82
N PHE A 289 6.00 -5.04 -18.29
CA PHE A 289 5.43 -3.74 -17.99
C PHE A 289 4.57 -3.79 -16.73
N ALA A 290 4.52 -2.68 -15.99
CA ALA A 290 3.56 -2.46 -14.92
C ALA A 290 3.13 -1.00 -14.87
N PRO A 291 1.89 -0.69 -14.48
CA PRO A 291 1.45 0.68 -14.29
C PRO A 291 2.19 1.33 -13.12
N GLY A 292 2.66 2.56 -13.32
CA GLY A 292 3.18 3.45 -12.27
C GLY A 292 2.10 4.37 -11.69
N ASN A 293 0.88 4.35 -12.23
CA ASN A 293 -0.27 5.15 -11.79
C ASN A 293 -1.56 4.31 -11.82
N HIS A 294 -2.72 4.97 -11.68
CA HIS A 294 -4.03 4.32 -11.62
C HIS A 294 -4.58 3.83 -12.97
N ARG A 295 -3.88 4.05 -14.09
CA ARG A 295 -4.36 3.77 -15.45
C ARG A 295 -4.07 2.33 -15.86
N ASP A 296 -4.98 1.73 -16.63
CA ASP A 296 -4.76 0.41 -17.23
C ASP A 296 -3.88 0.53 -18.49
N LEU A 297 -2.69 -0.08 -18.45
CA LEU A 297 -1.73 -0.06 -19.57
C LEU A 297 -2.07 -1.02 -20.71
N LEU A 298 -3.09 -1.88 -20.55
CA LEU A 298 -3.39 -2.91 -21.54
C LEU A 298 -3.50 -2.38 -22.99
N PRO A 299 -4.22 -1.26 -23.26
CA PRO A 299 -4.31 -0.75 -24.63
C PRO A 299 -2.96 -0.29 -25.20
N ALA A 300 -2.09 0.30 -24.39
CA ALA A 300 -0.77 0.77 -24.82
C ALA A 300 0.18 -0.41 -25.07
N VAL A 301 0.21 -1.39 -24.15
CA VAL A 301 1.09 -2.56 -24.28
C VAL A 301 0.65 -3.50 -25.40
N GLN A 302 -0.65 -3.63 -25.66
CA GLN A 302 -1.13 -4.36 -26.83
C GLN A 302 -0.61 -3.72 -28.14
N LYS A 303 -0.65 -2.38 -28.26
CA LYS A 303 -0.08 -1.68 -29.42
C LYS A 303 1.42 -1.92 -29.55
N VAL A 304 2.17 -1.96 -28.44
CA VAL A 304 3.61 -2.29 -28.46
C VAL A 304 3.84 -3.71 -28.99
N ALA A 305 3.07 -4.69 -28.51
CA ALA A 305 3.14 -6.08 -28.99
C ALA A 305 2.82 -6.17 -30.48
N ASP A 306 1.79 -5.46 -30.95
CA ASP A 306 1.40 -5.41 -32.36
C ASP A 306 2.48 -4.76 -33.24
N SER A 307 3.04 -3.62 -32.81
CA SER A 307 4.05 -2.86 -33.55
C SER A 307 5.39 -3.61 -33.65
N LEU A 308 5.81 -4.27 -32.57
CA LEU A 308 7.09 -4.99 -32.52
C LEU A 308 6.99 -6.45 -32.95
N GLY A 309 5.77 -7.01 -33.05
CA GLY A 309 5.57 -8.42 -33.39
C GLY A 309 6.09 -9.39 -32.34
N ILE A 310 6.12 -8.99 -31.07
CA ILE A 310 6.62 -9.80 -29.94
C ILE A 310 5.56 -9.98 -28.86
N GLU A 311 5.73 -11.03 -28.05
CA GLU A 311 4.95 -11.21 -26.82
C GLU A 311 5.49 -10.29 -25.72
N VAL A 312 4.58 -9.66 -24.98
CA VAL A 312 4.92 -8.72 -23.90
C VAL A 312 4.13 -9.04 -22.64
N GLU A 313 4.84 -9.27 -21.53
CA GLU A 313 4.22 -9.44 -20.21
C GLU A 313 3.75 -8.10 -19.64
N LEU A 314 2.53 -8.08 -19.12
CA LEU A 314 1.92 -6.94 -18.44
C LEU A 314 1.36 -7.36 -17.08
N LEU A 315 1.86 -6.72 -16.02
CA LEU A 315 1.26 -6.78 -14.70
C LEU A 315 0.04 -5.87 -14.61
N THR A 316 -0.97 -6.29 -13.84
CA THR A 316 -2.20 -5.50 -13.65
C THR A 316 -2.00 -4.29 -12.72
N GLY A 317 -0.98 -4.32 -11.86
CA GLY A 317 -0.61 -3.25 -10.93
C GLY A 317 0.90 -3.26 -10.66
N PRO A 318 1.49 -2.21 -10.06
CA PRO A 318 2.89 -2.26 -9.61
C PRO A 318 3.12 -3.40 -8.62
N PRO A 319 4.22 -4.18 -8.75
CA PRO A 319 4.49 -5.27 -7.83
C PRO A 319 4.94 -4.72 -6.47
N ARG A 320 4.33 -5.22 -5.40
CA ARG A 320 4.65 -4.85 -4.03
C ARG A 320 5.08 -6.06 -3.23
N ALA A 321 6.18 -5.92 -2.49
CA ALA A 321 6.60 -6.94 -1.55
C ALA A 321 5.53 -7.11 -0.45
N PRO A 322 5.24 -8.33 0.00
CA PRO A 322 4.35 -8.54 1.14
C PRO A 322 4.89 -7.82 2.38
N GLY A 323 4.03 -7.12 3.12
CA GLY A 323 4.41 -6.53 4.41
C GLY A 323 4.75 -7.61 5.43
N SER A 324 5.64 -7.31 6.38
CA SER A 324 6.14 -8.23 7.43
C SER A 324 5.09 -8.79 8.40
N ALA A 325 3.79 -8.58 8.16
CA ALA A 325 2.72 -9.13 8.97
C ALA A 325 2.36 -10.56 8.53
N GLY A 326 3.05 -11.55 9.11
CA GLY A 326 2.50 -12.89 9.31
C GLY A 326 2.35 -13.83 8.12
N ILE A 327 3.05 -13.61 6.99
CA ILE A 327 3.02 -14.59 5.88
C ILE A 327 4.01 -15.75 6.17
N PRO A 328 3.57 -17.02 6.10
CA PRO A 328 4.46 -18.17 6.19
C PRO A 328 5.59 -18.14 5.16
N GLU A 329 6.79 -18.52 5.58
CA GLU A 329 7.95 -18.79 4.72
C GLU A 329 7.54 -19.76 3.59
N GLY A 330 7.40 -19.25 2.37
CA GLY A 330 7.04 -20.08 1.21
C GLY A 330 6.44 -19.31 0.04
N VAL A 331 5.77 -18.17 0.27
CA VAL A 331 5.22 -17.35 -0.83
C VAL A 331 6.31 -16.44 -1.40
N ARG A 332 7.07 -16.99 -2.35
CA ARG A 332 7.95 -16.19 -3.22
C ARG A 332 7.13 -15.17 -4.01
N GLY A 333 7.60 -13.93 -4.04
CA GLY A 333 7.28 -12.94 -5.07
C GLY A 333 6.36 -11.80 -4.62
N ALA A 334 6.81 -10.58 -4.92
CA ALA A 334 5.98 -9.38 -4.90
C ALA A 334 4.72 -9.58 -5.75
N ARG A 335 3.60 -9.04 -5.28
CA ARG A 335 2.30 -9.20 -5.93
C ARG A 335 1.80 -7.84 -6.43
N PRO A 336 1.14 -7.78 -7.60
CA PRO A 336 0.58 -6.54 -8.09
C PRO A 336 -0.50 -6.05 -7.12
N VAL A 337 -0.51 -4.75 -6.89
CA VAL A 337 -1.57 -4.04 -6.16
C VAL A 337 -1.96 -2.84 -7.00
N LEU A 338 -3.25 -2.52 -7.10
CA LEU A 338 -3.68 -1.31 -7.78
C LEU A 338 -3.42 -0.10 -6.90
N VAL A 339 -3.22 1.05 -7.53
CA VAL A 339 -2.92 2.31 -6.85
C VAL A 339 -3.87 3.38 -7.33
N ASP A 340 -4.32 4.25 -6.43
CA ASP A 340 -5.17 5.38 -6.78
C ASP A 340 -4.37 6.53 -7.40
N THR A 341 -5.03 7.68 -7.61
CA THR A 341 -4.42 8.89 -8.20
C THR A 341 -3.27 9.46 -7.37
N GLU A 342 -3.24 9.18 -6.07
CA GLU A 342 -2.20 9.63 -5.15
C GLU A 342 -1.06 8.61 -5.02
N GLY A 343 -1.19 7.44 -5.66
CA GLY A 343 -0.25 6.34 -5.48
C GLY A 343 -0.50 5.57 -4.18
N SER A 344 -1.66 5.69 -3.56
CA SER A 344 -2.01 4.86 -2.41
C SER A 344 -2.55 3.50 -2.89
N PRO A 345 -2.13 2.38 -2.27
CA PRO A 345 -2.59 1.06 -2.66
C PRO A 345 -4.08 0.87 -2.35
N THR A 346 -4.83 0.28 -3.28
CA THR A 346 -6.27 0.05 -3.15
C THR A 346 -6.60 -1.43 -2.92
N TRP A 347 -6.77 -2.20 -4.00
CA TRP A 347 -7.11 -3.62 -3.97
C TRP A 347 -6.17 -4.45 -4.84
N ARG A 348 -6.13 -5.76 -4.57
CA ARG A 348 -5.27 -6.70 -5.29
C ARG A 348 -6.05 -7.40 -6.40
N PRO A 349 -5.62 -7.29 -7.67
CA PRO A 349 -6.33 -7.90 -8.79
C PRO A 349 -6.23 -9.43 -8.77
N PHE A 350 -7.30 -10.10 -9.19
CA PHE A 350 -7.29 -11.57 -9.33
C PHE A 350 -6.49 -12.04 -10.54
N VAL A 351 -6.53 -11.27 -11.63
CA VAL A 351 -5.61 -11.44 -12.76
C VAL A 351 -4.38 -10.61 -12.44
N GLU A 352 -3.29 -11.26 -12.05
CA GLU A 352 -2.07 -10.58 -11.62
C GLU A 352 -1.21 -10.16 -12.82
N ALA A 353 -1.15 -11.01 -13.84
CA ALA A 353 -0.36 -10.77 -15.05
C ALA A 353 -1.03 -11.39 -16.28
N VAL A 354 -0.79 -10.75 -17.44
CA VAL A 354 -1.20 -11.24 -18.76
C VAL A 354 -0.05 -11.13 -19.75
N VAL A 355 -0.11 -11.90 -20.83
CA VAL A 355 0.77 -11.73 -21.99
C VAL A 355 -0.04 -11.15 -23.15
N CYS A 356 0.40 -10.01 -23.67
CA CYS A 356 -0.10 -9.44 -24.91
C CYS A 356 0.63 -10.10 -26.08
N HIS A 357 -0.11 -10.74 -26.98
CA HIS A 357 0.43 -11.30 -28.22
C HIS A 357 0.07 -10.36 -29.38
N PRO A 358 0.86 -10.32 -30.46
CA PRO A 358 0.51 -9.54 -31.65
C PRO A 358 -0.87 -9.94 -32.17
N ALA A 359 -1.76 -8.96 -32.33
CA ALA A 359 -3.14 -9.14 -32.75
C ALA A 359 -3.44 -8.34 -34.03
N ALA A 360 -4.58 -8.64 -34.65
CA ALA A 360 -5.08 -7.81 -35.74
C ALA A 360 -5.40 -6.39 -35.25
N PRO A 361 -5.25 -5.34 -36.08
CA PRO A 361 -5.44 -3.95 -35.66
C PRO A 361 -6.78 -3.73 -34.94
N GLY A 362 -6.71 -3.11 -33.76
CA GLY A 362 -7.89 -2.79 -32.94
C GLY A 362 -8.46 -3.96 -32.12
N ARG A 363 -7.82 -5.14 -32.11
CA ARG A 363 -8.16 -6.23 -31.19
C ARG A 363 -7.24 -6.24 -29.98
N THR A 364 -7.81 -6.56 -28.83
CA THR A 364 -7.09 -6.75 -27.57
C THR A 364 -7.35 -8.17 -27.10
N SER A 365 -6.32 -9.03 -27.16
CA SER A 365 -6.46 -10.46 -26.86
C SER A 365 -5.36 -10.92 -25.89
N PRO A 366 -5.30 -10.37 -24.66
CA PRO A 366 -4.33 -10.82 -23.68
C PRO A 366 -4.63 -12.26 -23.26
N ARG A 367 -3.57 -13.05 -23.07
CA ARG A 367 -3.66 -14.38 -22.47
C ARG A 367 -3.35 -14.29 -20.97
N LEU A 368 -4.13 -14.98 -20.15
CA LEU A 368 -3.87 -15.09 -18.71
C LEU A 368 -2.49 -15.73 -18.48
N LEU A 369 -1.64 -15.07 -17.69
CA LEU A 369 -0.32 -15.59 -17.32
C LEU A 369 -0.26 -15.99 -15.85
N ARG A 370 -0.67 -15.08 -14.97
CA ARG A 370 -0.66 -15.30 -13.52
C ARG A 370 -1.97 -14.83 -12.90
N ARG A 371 -2.47 -15.61 -11.95
CA ARG A 371 -3.73 -15.35 -11.24
C ARG A 371 -3.62 -15.64 -9.74
N ARG A 372 -4.55 -15.06 -9.00
CA ARG A 372 -4.86 -15.34 -7.60
C ARG A 372 -6.29 -15.86 -7.51
N ALA A 373 -6.54 -16.84 -6.65
CA ALA A 373 -7.89 -17.33 -6.37
C ALA A 373 -8.76 -16.18 -5.80
N PRO A 374 -9.96 -15.93 -6.36
CA PRO A 374 -10.83 -14.86 -5.91
C PRO A 374 -11.71 -15.22 -4.70
N LEU A 375 -11.91 -16.52 -4.43
CA LEU A 375 -12.77 -17.03 -3.38
C LEU A 375 -11.94 -17.69 -2.27
N VAL A 376 -12.41 -17.58 -1.04
CA VAL A 376 -11.84 -18.27 0.12
C VAL A 376 -12.39 -19.70 0.17
N GLY A 377 -11.62 -20.70 -0.27
CA GLY A 377 -12.06 -22.11 -0.28
C GLY A 377 -11.02 -23.09 -0.82
N PRO A 378 -11.25 -24.42 -0.71
CA PRO A 378 -10.33 -25.43 -1.24
C PRO A 378 -10.30 -25.41 -2.77
N ASP A 379 -9.10 -25.34 -3.35
CA ASP A 379 -8.86 -25.34 -4.80
C ASP A 379 -9.55 -26.55 -5.47
N THR A 380 -10.54 -26.27 -6.32
CA THR A 380 -11.24 -27.26 -7.13
C THR A 380 -10.55 -27.37 -8.49
N GLY A 381 -9.54 -28.24 -8.58
CA GLY A 381 -8.62 -28.34 -9.73
C GLY A 381 -9.25 -28.47 -11.13
N GLY A 382 -8.46 -28.12 -12.16
CA GLY A 382 -8.74 -28.31 -13.59
C GLY A 382 -9.37 -27.11 -14.30
N ALA A 383 -10.63 -26.80 -14.01
CA ALA A 383 -11.36 -25.68 -14.64
C ALA A 383 -10.79 -24.31 -14.22
N GLU A 384 -10.22 -24.26 -13.02
CA GLU A 384 -9.61 -23.05 -12.49
C GLU A 384 -8.39 -22.60 -13.31
N GLU A 385 -7.63 -23.50 -13.95
CA GLU A 385 -6.43 -23.13 -14.75
C GLU A 385 -6.74 -22.13 -15.88
N GLN A 386 -7.98 -22.14 -16.40
CA GLN A 386 -8.45 -21.21 -17.43
C GLN A 386 -9.12 -19.95 -16.86
N GLY A 387 -9.06 -19.75 -15.55
CA GLY A 387 -9.73 -18.65 -14.85
C GLY A 387 -11.24 -18.81 -14.76
N VAL A 388 -11.77 -20.03 -14.88
CA VAL A 388 -13.20 -20.32 -14.76
C VAL A 388 -13.47 -21.07 -13.45
N ILE A 389 -14.43 -20.58 -12.67
CA ILE A 389 -14.79 -21.12 -11.36
C ILE A 389 -16.27 -21.48 -11.40
N PRO A 390 -16.65 -22.76 -11.22
CA PRO A 390 -18.05 -23.14 -11.13
C PRO A 390 -18.66 -22.58 -9.84
N LEU A 391 -19.81 -21.90 -9.94
CA LEU A 391 -20.61 -21.51 -8.78
C LEU A 391 -21.74 -22.50 -8.50
N SER A 392 -22.26 -23.12 -9.56
CA SER A 392 -23.30 -24.15 -9.54
C SER A 392 -23.29 -24.91 -10.87
N ASP A 393 -24.20 -25.86 -11.05
CA ASP A 393 -24.36 -26.59 -12.32
C ASP A 393 -24.73 -25.67 -13.50
N THR A 394 -25.30 -24.49 -13.22
CA THR A 394 -25.83 -23.56 -14.24
C THR A 394 -25.00 -22.29 -14.36
N TRP A 395 -24.28 -21.89 -13.31
CA TRP A 395 -23.57 -20.62 -13.24
C TRP A 395 -22.08 -20.80 -12.99
N GLN A 396 -21.27 -20.01 -13.68
CA GLN A 396 -19.83 -19.93 -13.49
C GLN A 396 -19.38 -18.48 -13.34
N VAL A 397 -18.24 -18.30 -12.69
CA VAL A 397 -17.44 -17.08 -12.67
C VAL A 397 -16.28 -17.24 -13.63
N THR A 398 -15.98 -16.21 -14.40
CA THR A 398 -14.75 -16.10 -15.19
C THR A 398 -13.96 -14.91 -14.69
N LEU A 399 -12.65 -15.08 -14.50
CA LEU A 399 -11.74 -14.00 -14.14
C LEU A 399 -11.64 -12.99 -15.29
N THR A 400 -11.75 -11.71 -14.96
CA THR A 400 -11.43 -10.60 -15.88
C THR A 400 -10.29 -9.77 -15.27
N ARG A 401 -9.60 -8.96 -16.08
CA ARG A 401 -8.61 -8.03 -15.53
C ARG A 401 -9.21 -7.06 -14.51
N ALA A 402 -10.44 -6.61 -14.73
CA ALA A 402 -11.14 -5.66 -13.86
C ALA A 402 -11.83 -6.32 -12.64
N GLY A 403 -11.85 -7.65 -12.53
CA GLY A 403 -12.52 -8.38 -11.46
C GLY A 403 -13.06 -9.72 -11.93
N LEU A 404 -14.38 -9.87 -11.93
CA LEU A 404 -15.09 -11.12 -12.20
C LEU A 404 -16.20 -10.90 -13.22
N ALA A 405 -16.53 -11.93 -13.99
CA ALA A 405 -17.71 -11.97 -14.84
C ALA A 405 -18.54 -13.21 -14.49
N ILE A 406 -19.83 -13.03 -14.23
CA ILE A 406 -20.77 -14.10 -13.96
C ILE A 406 -21.57 -14.39 -15.22
N GLY A 407 -21.69 -15.66 -15.57
CA GLY A 407 -22.49 -16.10 -16.70
C GLY A 407 -22.88 -17.57 -16.63
N PRO A 408 -23.67 -18.03 -17.61
CA PRO A 408 -24.02 -19.44 -17.73
C PRO A 408 -22.77 -20.32 -17.88
N ALA A 409 -22.82 -21.53 -17.32
CA ALA A 409 -21.76 -22.52 -17.47
C ALA A 409 -21.42 -22.80 -18.94
N GLY A 410 -20.13 -22.96 -19.26
CA GLY A 410 -19.63 -23.24 -20.61
C GLY A 410 -19.50 -22.02 -21.53
N GLN A 411 -19.82 -20.80 -21.07
CA GLN A 411 -19.62 -19.57 -21.83
C GLN A 411 -18.47 -18.74 -21.26
N ALA A 412 -17.26 -18.94 -21.77
CA ALA A 412 -16.11 -18.12 -21.40
C ALA A 412 -16.32 -16.65 -21.78
N ARG A 413 -15.82 -15.74 -20.95
CA ARG A 413 -15.92 -14.29 -21.14
C ARG A 413 -14.55 -13.68 -21.49
N PRO A 414 -14.50 -12.59 -22.27
CA PRO A 414 -13.24 -11.94 -22.61
C PRO A 414 -12.50 -11.45 -21.37
N LEU A 415 -11.20 -11.77 -21.28
CA LEU A 415 -10.34 -11.35 -20.17
C LEU A 415 -10.22 -9.81 -20.05
N ALA A 416 -10.36 -9.11 -21.19
CA ALA A 416 -10.18 -7.67 -21.34
C ALA A 416 -11.46 -6.92 -21.75
N GLY A 417 -12.64 -7.38 -21.30
CA GLY A 417 -13.91 -6.71 -21.62
C GLY A 417 -14.07 -5.31 -21.02
N ARG A 418 -13.40 -5.05 -19.90
CA ARG A 418 -13.42 -3.78 -19.16
C ARG A 418 -12.00 -3.41 -18.72
N LEU A 419 -11.71 -2.12 -18.78
CA LEU A 419 -10.45 -1.57 -18.28
C LEU A 419 -10.40 -1.65 -16.75
N VAL A 420 -9.20 -1.92 -16.25
CA VAL A 420 -8.94 -1.97 -14.81
C VAL A 420 -9.09 -0.58 -14.20
N ALA A 421 -9.69 -0.52 -13.01
CA ALA A 421 -9.86 0.70 -12.26
C ALA A 421 -9.45 0.49 -10.80
N ALA A 422 -8.67 1.42 -10.25
CA ALA A 422 -8.13 1.29 -8.90
C ALA A 422 -9.17 1.44 -7.80
N ASP A 423 -10.28 2.13 -8.08
CA ASP A 423 -11.35 2.45 -7.12
C ASP A 423 -12.52 1.46 -7.13
N GLN A 424 -12.51 0.47 -8.04
CA GLN A 424 -13.57 -0.53 -8.19
C GLN A 424 -13.05 -1.89 -8.65
N MET A 425 -13.53 -2.95 -8.01
CA MET A 425 -13.48 -4.33 -8.50
C MET A 425 -14.82 -4.66 -9.15
N ALA A 426 -14.83 -4.86 -10.47
CA ALA A 426 -16.04 -5.06 -11.23
C ALA A 426 -16.50 -6.52 -11.17
N ILE A 427 -17.78 -6.74 -10.82
CA ILE A 427 -18.47 -8.01 -11.06
C ILE A 427 -19.47 -7.78 -12.19
N GLU A 428 -19.13 -8.30 -13.38
CA GLU A 428 -19.94 -8.15 -14.57
C GLU A 428 -21.03 -9.22 -14.64
N ILE A 429 -22.28 -8.77 -14.68
CA ILE A 429 -23.44 -9.64 -14.84
C ILE A 429 -23.89 -9.51 -16.29
N ASN A 430 -23.53 -10.50 -17.11
CA ASN A 430 -23.88 -10.54 -18.53
C ASN A 430 -24.62 -11.83 -18.88
N VAL A 431 -25.95 -11.77 -18.80
CA VAL A 431 -26.85 -12.87 -19.14
C VAL A 431 -27.73 -12.43 -20.31
N PRO A 432 -27.24 -12.54 -21.56
CA PRO A 432 -28.01 -12.10 -22.72
C PRO A 432 -29.26 -12.99 -22.90
N GLY A 433 -30.43 -12.35 -22.88
CA GLY A 433 -31.69 -12.93 -23.36
C GLY A 433 -32.36 -14.02 -22.49
N LYS A 434 -31.83 -14.31 -21.29
CA LYS A 434 -32.48 -15.23 -20.33
C LYS A 434 -32.82 -14.52 -19.03
N PRO A 435 -34.01 -14.73 -18.46
CA PRO A 435 -34.35 -14.17 -17.15
C PRO A 435 -33.46 -14.79 -16.07
N LEU A 436 -33.01 -13.97 -15.12
CA LEU A 436 -32.27 -14.43 -13.94
C LEU A 436 -33.22 -15.19 -13.00
N ASP A 437 -32.93 -16.45 -12.75
CA ASP A 437 -33.71 -17.35 -11.88
C ASP A 437 -33.22 -17.34 -10.42
N GLU A 438 -33.89 -18.06 -9.52
CA GLU A 438 -33.46 -18.13 -8.09
C GLU A 438 -32.05 -18.70 -7.93
N SER A 439 -31.63 -19.62 -8.81
CA SER A 439 -30.29 -20.22 -8.76
C SER A 439 -29.20 -19.16 -8.96
N PHE A 440 -29.44 -18.17 -9.83
CA PHE A 440 -28.54 -17.03 -10.00
C PHE A 440 -28.39 -16.20 -8.74
N TYR A 441 -29.50 -15.81 -8.10
CA TYR A 441 -29.45 -14.94 -6.93
C TYR A 441 -28.77 -15.62 -5.74
N LEU A 442 -28.96 -16.94 -5.58
CA LEU A 442 -28.25 -17.72 -4.58
C LEU A 442 -26.75 -17.77 -4.87
N ALA A 443 -26.37 -18.06 -6.12
CA ALA A 443 -24.98 -18.10 -6.54
C ALA A 443 -24.28 -16.74 -6.38
N LEU A 444 -24.94 -15.64 -6.75
CA LEU A 444 -24.42 -14.28 -6.57
C LEU A 444 -24.31 -13.92 -5.08
N SER A 445 -25.28 -14.31 -4.26
CA SER A 445 -25.21 -14.06 -2.82
C SER A 445 -24.06 -14.82 -2.17
N GLN A 446 -23.81 -16.07 -2.59
CA GLN A 446 -22.68 -16.87 -2.10
C GLN A 446 -21.36 -16.25 -2.53
N LEU A 447 -21.23 -15.87 -3.80
CA LEU A 447 -20.06 -15.18 -4.32
C LEU A 447 -19.71 -13.94 -3.49
N LEU A 448 -20.69 -13.08 -3.20
CA LEU A 448 -20.44 -11.85 -2.43
C LEU A 448 -20.04 -12.11 -0.98
N MET A 449 -20.39 -13.26 -0.40
CA MET A 449 -19.92 -13.67 0.94
C MET A 449 -18.50 -14.26 0.91
N ASP A 450 -18.12 -14.91 -0.19
CA ASP A 450 -16.85 -15.64 -0.30
C ASP A 450 -15.72 -14.83 -0.94
N VAL A 451 -16.03 -13.66 -1.52
CA VAL A 451 -15.03 -12.71 -2.03
C VAL A 451 -14.13 -12.26 -0.89
N ASP A 452 -12.83 -12.18 -1.18
CA ASP A 452 -11.81 -11.70 -0.24
C ASP A 452 -12.26 -10.39 0.47
N PRO A 453 -12.31 -10.36 1.81
CA PRO A 453 -12.73 -9.18 2.57
C PRO A 453 -11.87 -7.94 2.29
N ASP A 454 -10.60 -8.09 1.87
CA ASP A 454 -9.76 -6.95 1.49
C ASP A 454 -10.23 -6.26 0.19
N VAL A 455 -10.98 -6.98 -0.66
CA VAL A 455 -11.49 -6.50 -1.95
C VAL A 455 -12.96 -6.08 -1.84
N GLN A 456 -13.69 -6.57 -0.84
CA GLN A 456 -15.11 -6.32 -0.63
C GLN A 456 -15.51 -4.82 -0.66
N PRO A 457 -14.74 -3.87 -0.08
CA PRO A 457 -15.06 -2.44 -0.14
C PRO A 457 -15.04 -1.83 -1.56
N PHE A 458 -14.40 -2.51 -2.51
CA PHE A 458 -14.24 -2.06 -3.89
C PHE A 458 -15.25 -2.72 -4.85
N VAL A 459 -16.04 -3.69 -4.39
CA VAL A 459 -16.97 -4.45 -5.25
C VAL A 459 -18.02 -3.54 -5.87
N THR A 460 -18.11 -3.57 -7.20
CA THR A 460 -19.13 -2.89 -8.00
C THR A 460 -19.79 -3.87 -8.97
N LEU A 461 -21.11 -4.07 -8.80
CA LEU A 461 -21.93 -4.89 -9.67
C LEU A 461 -22.26 -4.13 -10.96
N HIS A 462 -21.79 -4.60 -12.10
CA HIS A 462 -22.10 -4.04 -13.42
C HIS A 462 -23.13 -4.91 -14.14
N VAL A 463 -24.37 -4.43 -14.24
CA VAL A 463 -25.49 -5.22 -14.79
C VAL A 463 -25.71 -4.86 -16.26
N LEU A 464 -25.22 -5.65 -17.21
CA LEU A 464 -25.23 -5.26 -18.63
C LEU A 464 -26.59 -5.41 -19.33
N SER A 465 -27.56 -6.11 -18.72
CA SER A 465 -28.91 -6.35 -19.28
C SER A 465 -30.01 -5.69 -18.44
N ARG A 466 -31.10 -5.22 -19.06
CA ARG A 466 -32.21 -4.51 -18.39
C ARG A 466 -33.44 -5.41 -18.26
N SER A 467 -33.89 -5.69 -17.03
CA SER A 467 -35.19 -6.33 -16.74
C SER A 467 -35.76 -5.83 -15.41
N ALA A 468 -36.96 -5.24 -15.43
CA ALA A 468 -37.53 -4.52 -14.29
C ALA A 468 -37.75 -5.37 -13.02
N ALA A 469 -37.97 -6.69 -13.15
CA ALA A 469 -38.10 -7.60 -12.00
C ALA A 469 -36.73 -7.96 -11.39
N GLU A 470 -35.71 -8.08 -12.23
CA GLU A 470 -34.32 -8.32 -11.86
C GLU A 470 -33.74 -7.09 -11.17
N ASP A 471 -34.09 -5.89 -11.64
CA ASP A 471 -33.69 -4.61 -11.03
C ASP A 471 -33.98 -4.54 -9.53
N ARG A 472 -35.16 -5.02 -9.06
CA ARG A 472 -35.53 -4.95 -7.64
C ARG A 472 -34.82 -6.02 -6.79
N ARG A 473 -34.62 -7.22 -7.33
CA ARG A 473 -33.97 -8.32 -6.61
C ARG A 473 -32.47 -8.09 -6.51
N LEU A 474 -31.83 -7.69 -7.61
CA LEU A 474 -30.43 -7.29 -7.65
C LEU A 474 -30.16 -6.12 -6.69
N ARG A 475 -30.98 -5.06 -6.72
CA ARG A 475 -30.83 -3.93 -5.77
C ARG A 475 -30.93 -4.38 -4.32
N ARG A 476 -31.88 -5.24 -3.96
CA ARG A 476 -31.98 -5.78 -2.59
C ARG A 476 -30.74 -6.58 -2.19
N LEU A 477 -30.20 -7.37 -3.12
CA LEU A 477 -28.99 -8.15 -2.89
C LEU A 477 -27.76 -7.24 -2.76
N ALA A 478 -27.65 -6.19 -3.59
CA ALA A 478 -26.60 -5.20 -3.49
C ALA A 478 -26.62 -4.44 -2.16
N ILE A 479 -27.81 -4.01 -1.71
CA ILE A 479 -27.99 -3.36 -0.40
C ILE A 479 -27.60 -4.33 0.73
N ARG A 480 -28.07 -5.59 0.68
CA ARG A 480 -27.78 -6.59 1.71
C ARG A 480 -26.28 -6.83 1.89
N HIS A 481 -25.52 -6.82 0.80
CA HIS A 481 -24.08 -7.08 0.79
C HIS A 481 -23.23 -5.80 0.78
N GLU A 482 -23.88 -4.63 0.90
CA GLU A 482 -23.23 -3.31 0.91
C GLU A 482 -22.36 -3.02 -0.33
N VAL A 483 -22.71 -3.58 -1.49
CA VAL A 483 -21.93 -3.42 -2.73
C VAL A 483 -22.51 -2.33 -3.64
N ARG A 484 -21.63 -1.62 -4.35
CA ARG A 484 -22.05 -0.62 -5.35
C ARG A 484 -22.70 -1.30 -6.54
N MET A 485 -23.62 -0.61 -7.21
CA MET A 485 -24.31 -1.14 -8.38
C MET A 485 -24.36 -0.10 -9.48
N MET A 486 -23.86 -0.46 -10.66
CA MET A 486 -23.82 0.38 -11.85
C MET A 486 -24.63 -0.28 -12.97
N TRP A 487 -25.60 0.47 -13.49
CA TRP A 487 -26.33 0.09 -14.69
C TRP A 487 -25.65 0.70 -15.93
N PRO A 488 -25.70 0.05 -17.11
CA PRO A 488 -25.31 0.69 -18.35
C PRO A 488 -26.08 2.00 -18.49
N PRO A 489 -25.41 3.08 -18.92
CA PRO A 489 -26.09 4.32 -19.23
C PRO A 489 -27.27 4.03 -20.16
N GLY A 490 -28.39 4.75 -19.98
CA GLY A 490 -29.49 4.67 -20.92
C GLY A 490 -29.01 4.93 -22.35
N PRO A 491 -29.70 4.43 -23.38
CA PRO A 491 -29.49 4.99 -24.70
C PRO A 491 -29.61 6.51 -24.56
N GLU A 492 -28.53 7.23 -24.88
CA GLU A 492 -28.54 8.69 -24.94
C GLU A 492 -29.71 9.08 -25.83
N THR A 493 -30.73 9.65 -25.22
CA THR A 493 -31.83 10.22 -26.00
C THR A 493 -31.27 11.52 -26.55
N PRO A 494 -31.14 11.69 -27.88
CA PRO A 494 -30.66 12.95 -28.42
C PRO A 494 -31.55 14.10 -27.94
N PRO A 495 -30.99 15.30 -27.67
CA PRO A 495 -31.76 16.39 -27.11
C PRO A 495 -32.72 16.91 -28.17
N GLY A 496 -34.03 16.70 -27.99
CA GLY A 496 -35.02 17.38 -28.82
C GLY A 496 -36.39 16.74 -28.88
N LYS A 497 -37.23 17.02 -27.89
CA LYS A 497 -38.41 17.90 -28.01
C LYS A 497 -39.37 17.63 -26.86
N ALA A 498 -39.72 18.72 -26.17
CA ALA A 498 -40.78 18.76 -25.20
C ALA A 498 -42.11 18.27 -25.81
N ALA A 499 -42.72 17.29 -25.17
CA ALA A 499 -44.15 17.04 -25.24
C ALA A 499 -44.64 16.76 -23.82
N GLY A 500 -45.59 17.58 -23.38
CA GLY A 500 -46.23 17.52 -22.06
C GLY A 500 -47.13 16.30 -21.89
N PRO A 501 -47.85 16.24 -20.75
CA PRO A 501 -48.13 15.01 -20.03
C PRO A 501 -49.46 14.37 -20.45
N GLU A 502 -49.51 13.04 -20.52
CA GLU A 502 -50.76 12.31 -20.33
C GLU A 502 -50.56 11.21 -19.28
N SER A 503 -51.30 11.38 -18.19
CA SER A 503 -51.46 10.40 -17.14
C SER A 503 -52.44 9.30 -17.60
N THR A 504 -52.14 8.05 -17.30
CA THR A 504 -53.19 7.10 -16.87
C THR A 504 -52.64 6.20 -15.77
N GLY A 505 -53.32 6.23 -14.64
CA GLY A 505 -52.92 5.58 -13.40
C GLY A 505 -53.25 4.09 -13.37
N THR A 506 -52.51 3.36 -12.53
CA THR A 506 -52.92 2.08 -11.97
C THR A 506 -52.94 2.19 -10.45
N ARG A 507 -54.13 2.13 -9.86
CA ARG A 507 -54.40 1.62 -8.49
C ARG A 507 -54.55 0.09 -8.62
N ALA A 508 -54.20 -0.79 -7.69
CA ALA A 508 -54.11 -0.66 -6.24
C ALA A 508 -53.21 -1.76 -5.62
N SER A 509 -52.52 -1.40 -4.54
CA SER A 509 -52.31 -2.13 -3.26
C SER A 509 -51.21 -1.37 -2.52
N GLY A 510 -51.38 -0.76 -1.35
CA GLY A 510 -52.36 -0.94 -0.28
C GLY A 510 -51.58 -0.90 1.04
N THR A 511 -51.52 0.28 1.66
CA THR A 511 -51.23 0.49 3.09
C THR A 511 -49.78 0.58 3.61
N ARG A 512 -48.77 0.86 2.76
CA ARG A 512 -47.47 1.44 3.22
C ARG A 512 -47.14 2.82 2.61
N ALA A 513 -47.98 3.29 1.68
CA ALA A 513 -47.72 4.43 0.80
C ALA A 513 -48.32 5.79 1.24
N ALA A 514 -48.96 5.87 2.42
CA ALA A 514 -49.69 7.09 2.79
C ALA A 514 -48.76 8.26 3.18
N GLY A 515 -47.56 7.99 3.70
CA GLY A 515 -46.60 9.04 4.07
C GLY A 515 -45.71 9.52 2.91
N SER A 516 -45.29 8.63 1.99
CA SER A 516 -44.30 8.98 0.95
C SER A 516 -44.89 9.69 -0.27
N ALA A 517 -46.21 9.58 -0.50
CA ALA A 517 -46.86 10.20 -1.65
C ALA A 517 -46.99 11.73 -1.52
N GLU A 518 -47.20 12.24 -0.30
CA GLU A 518 -47.39 13.67 -0.01
C GLU A 518 -46.10 14.48 -0.21
N PHE A 519 -44.94 13.90 0.17
CA PHE A 519 -43.64 14.57 0.09
C PHE A 519 -42.87 14.28 -1.20
N ARG A 520 -43.45 13.51 -2.12
CA ARG A 520 -42.80 13.10 -3.37
C ARG A 520 -42.37 14.29 -4.24
N GLU A 521 -43.21 15.30 -4.36
CA GLU A 521 -42.93 16.48 -5.20
C GLU A 521 -41.81 17.37 -4.59
N PRO A 522 -41.82 17.70 -3.29
CA PRO A 522 -40.67 18.29 -2.62
C PRO A 522 -39.37 17.47 -2.76
N ILE A 523 -39.43 16.14 -2.59
CA ILE A 523 -38.26 15.25 -2.72
C ILE A 523 -37.71 15.28 -4.16
N ASN A 524 -38.58 15.25 -5.17
CA ASN A 524 -38.15 15.37 -6.57
C ASN A 524 -37.39 16.68 -6.85
N ARG A 525 -37.84 17.80 -6.25
CA ARG A 525 -37.14 19.09 -6.37
C ARG A 525 -35.76 19.08 -5.69
N ILE A 526 -35.63 18.42 -4.53
CA ILE A 526 -34.33 18.22 -3.86
C ILE A 526 -33.40 17.39 -4.74
N VAL A 527 -33.88 16.27 -5.29
CA VAL A 527 -33.10 15.38 -6.17
C VAL A 527 -32.68 16.11 -7.45
N ALA A 528 -33.56 16.88 -8.08
CA ALA A 528 -33.23 17.67 -9.25
C ALA A 528 -32.12 18.69 -8.95
N ALA A 529 -32.24 19.47 -7.87
CA ALA A 529 -31.21 20.42 -7.46
C ALA A 529 -29.88 19.73 -7.15
N SER A 530 -29.91 18.55 -6.52
CA SER A 530 -28.71 17.75 -6.24
C SER A 530 -28.02 17.25 -7.52
N ASN A 531 -28.78 16.77 -8.50
CA ASN A 531 -28.23 16.29 -9.77
C ASN A 531 -27.63 17.43 -10.61
N ASP A 532 -28.16 18.64 -10.47
CA ASP A 532 -27.62 19.86 -11.09
C ASP A 532 -26.38 20.40 -10.36
N GLY A 533 -25.91 19.76 -9.28
CA GLY A 533 -24.80 20.23 -8.45
C GLY A 533 -25.11 21.46 -7.59
N ARG A 534 -26.39 21.87 -7.49
CA ARG A 534 -26.84 23.02 -6.69
C ARG A 534 -27.10 22.58 -5.24
N TYR A 535 -26.03 22.22 -4.54
CA TYR A 535 -26.12 21.60 -3.21
C TYR A 535 -26.63 22.56 -2.12
N ASP A 536 -26.39 23.86 -2.23
CA ASP A 536 -26.94 24.86 -1.29
C ASP A 536 -28.47 24.98 -1.42
N ASP A 537 -28.98 24.96 -2.66
CA ASP A 537 -30.41 24.94 -2.95
C ASP A 537 -31.04 23.63 -2.45
N ALA A 538 -30.41 22.49 -2.75
CA ALA A 538 -30.87 21.18 -2.30
C ALA A 538 -30.89 21.09 -0.76
N SER A 539 -29.89 21.65 -0.08
CA SER A 539 -29.81 21.70 1.38
C SER A 539 -30.92 22.55 1.98
N SER A 540 -31.19 23.72 1.39
CA SER A 540 -32.27 24.62 1.82
C SER A 540 -33.65 24.00 1.62
N LEU A 541 -33.87 23.33 0.49
CA LEU A 541 -35.10 22.59 0.19
C LEU A 541 -35.29 21.40 1.15
N ALA A 542 -34.22 20.65 1.43
CA ALA A 542 -34.26 19.51 2.35
C ALA A 542 -34.55 19.94 3.80
N LEU A 543 -33.93 21.04 4.27
CA LEU A 543 -34.22 21.62 5.58
C LEU A 543 -35.67 22.11 5.69
N THR A 544 -36.18 22.78 4.65
CA THR A 544 -37.57 23.26 4.61
C THR A 544 -38.55 22.08 4.68
N LEU A 545 -38.30 21.01 3.92
CA LEU A 545 -39.12 19.81 3.94
C LEU A 545 -39.06 19.12 5.30
N GLU A 546 -37.88 19.02 5.92
CA GLU A 546 -37.70 18.43 7.24
C GLU A 546 -38.53 19.18 8.30
N GLN A 547 -38.51 20.52 8.29
CA GLN A 547 -39.30 21.35 9.21
C GLN A 547 -40.81 21.17 9.02
N GLN A 548 -41.27 21.03 7.78
CA GLN A 548 -42.68 20.76 7.46
C GLN A 548 -43.11 19.38 7.97
N VAL A 549 -42.30 18.36 7.74
CA VAL A 549 -42.57 16.98 8.17
C VAL A 549 -42.51 16.87 9.69
N PHE A 550 -41.55 17.54 10.34
CA PHE A 550 -41.46 17.64 11.80
C PHE A 550 -42.72 18.23 12.42
N SER A 551 -43.16 19.39 11.92
CA SER A 551 -44.32 20.12 12.46
C SER A 551 -45.62 19.31 12.37
N ARG A 552 -45.69 18.35 11.44
CA ARG A 552 -46.90 17.57 11.15
C ARG A 552 -46.89 16.17 11.75
N HIS A 553 -45.75 15.51 11.76
CA HIS A 553 -45.62 14.10 12.14
C HIS A 553 -44.74 13.85 13.36
N GLY A 554 -43.99 14.87 13.80
CA GLY A 554 -43.07 14.76 14.93
C GLY A 554 -41.75 14.05 14.60
N GLU A 555 -40.80 14.21 15.51
CA GLU A 555 -39.38 13.86 15.34
C GLU A 555 -39.08 12.35 15.27
N ALA A 556 -39.95 11.51 15.83
CA ALA A 556 -39.77 10.06 15.83
C ALA A 556 -40.50 9.36 14.67
N SER A 557 -41.21 10.12 13.81
CA SER A 557 -41.96 9.55 12.70
C SER A 557 -41.05 9.02 11.60
N ALA A 558 -41.45 7.94 10.94
CA ALA A 558 -40.70 7.36 9.83
C ALA A 558 -40.48 8.36 8.69
N ALA A 559 -41.48 9.20 8.38
CA ALA A 559 -41.39 10.24 7.37
C ALA A 559 -40.35 11.31 7.73
N PHE A 560 -40.26 11.71 9.00
CA PHE A 560 -39.26 12.67 9.45
C PHE A 560 -37.84 12.09 9.36
N LEU A 561 -37.65 10.85 9.80
CA LEU A 561 -36.35 10.17 9.72
C LEU A 561 -35.90 9.96 8.26
N GLU A 562 -36.82 9.65 7.34
CA GLU A 562 -36.53 9.52 5.91
C GLU A 562 -36.04 10.86 5.32
N VAL A 563 -36.73 11.97 5.60
CA VAL A 563 -36.33 13.30 5.12
C VAL A 563 -35.01 13.77 5.75
N ARG A 564 -34.76 13.42 7.02
CA ARG A 564 -33.50 13.72 7.69
C ARG A 564 -32.33 12.94 7.11
N GLN A 565 -32.53 11.69 6.68
CA GLN A 565 -31.52 10.94 5.93
C GLN A 565 -31.24 11.57 4.57
N ILE A 566 -32.27 12.06 3.86
CA ILE A 566 -32.08 12.81 2.61
C ILE A 566 -31.21 14.05 2.88
N ARG A 567 -31.52 14.83 3.92
CA ARG A 567 -30.72 16.00 4.30
C ARG A 567 -29.27 15.65 4.67
N ALA A 568 -29.06 14.55 5.40
CA ALA A 568 -27.73 14.04 5.72
C ALA A 568 -26.94 13.64 4.46
N HIS A 569 -27.62 13.03 3.48
CA HIS A 569 -27.03 12.69 2.20
C HIS A 569 -26.63 13.93 1.39
N ILE A 570 -27.48 14.96 1.33
CA ILE A 570 -27.17 16.22 0.65
C ILE A 570 -25.97 16.91 1.33
N ALA A 571 -25.92 16.96 2.66
CA ALA A 571 -24.78 17.52 3.38
C ALA A 571 -23.46 16.80 3.03
N ARG A 572 -23.51 15.47 2.85
CA ARG A 572 -22.35 14.69 2.38
C ARG A 572 -21.93 15.07 0.96
N LEU A 573 -22.87 15.22 0.02
CA LEU A 573 -22.57 15.65 -1.35
C LEU A 573 -22.01 17.08 -1.40
N ALA A 574 -22.45 17.94 -0.48
CA ALA A 574 -21.95 19.30 -0.30
C ALA A 574 -20.58 19.38 0.40
N SER A 575 -19.92 18.24 0.68
CA SER A 575 -18.66 18.17 1.46
C SER A 575 -18.78 18.83 2.85
N GLN A 576 -19.91 18.63 3.51
CA GLN A 576 -20.18 19.05 4.89
C GLN A 576 -20.22 17.81 5.80
N GLU A 577 -19.10 17.10 5.91
CA GLU A 577 -19.02 15.78 6.54
C GLU A 577 -19.40 15.80 8.03
N SER A 578 -19.03 16.85 8.77
CA SER A 578 -19.40 17.00 10.18
C SER A 578 -20.92 17.10 10.35
N LEU A 579 -21.59 17.86 9.48
CA LEU A 579 -23.06 17.98 9.49
C LEU A 579 -23.72 16.66 9.09
N ALA A 580 -23.25 16.01 8.03
CA ALA A 580 -23.76 14.71 7.59
C ALA A 580 -23.63 13.65 8.70
N THR A 581 -22.50 13.64 9.40
CA THR A 581 -22.24 12.75 10.55
C THR A 581 -23.25 12.95 11.67
N VAL A 582 -23.46 14.20 12.09
CA VAL A 582 -24.40 14.52 13.18
C VAL A 582 -25.83 14.15 12.80
N LEU A 583 -26.24 14.38 11.55
CA LEU A 583 -27.58 14.04 11.08
C LEU A 583 -27.81 12.52 11.01
N TYR A 584 -26.85 11.75 10.47
CA TYR A 584 -26.96 10.29 10.46
C TYR A 584 -26.87 9.67 11.86
N LEU A 585 -26.04 10.21 12.75
CA LEU A 585 -25.96 9.79 14.14
C LEU A 585 -27.30 9.96 14.85
N ASP A 586 -27.96 11.11 14.69
CA ASP A 586 -29.27 11.38 15.28
C ASP A 586 -30.36 10.44 14.74
N VAL A 587 -30.36 10.17 13.43
CA VAL A 587 -31.26 9.18 12.82
C VAL A 587 -31.01 7.78 13.40
N ALA A 588 -29.75 7.35 13.47
CA ALA A 588 -29.37 6.03 13.96
C ALA A 588 -29.78 5.84 15.43
N LEU A 589 -29.58 6.84 16.28
CA LEU A 589 -29.98 6.79 17.69
C LEU A 589 -31.50 6.70 17.85
N LYS A 590 -32.27 7.44 17.04
CA LYS A 590 -33.74 7.38 17.07
C LYS A 590 -34.28 6.06 16.54
N MET A 591 -33.68 5.51 15.49
CA MET A 591 -34.02 4.18 14.98
C MET A 591 -33.65 3.09 15.99
N LEU A 592 -32.48 3.18 16.63
CA LEU A 592 -32.06 2.29 17.70
C LEU A 592 -33.06 2.29 18.86
N ALA A 593 -33.51 3.45 19.31
CA ALA A 593 -34.50 3.55 20.37
C ALA A 593 -35.87 2.97 19.99
N ALA A 594 -36.28 3.12 18.72
CA ALA A 594 -37.61 2.70 18.26
C ALA A 594 -37.67 1.23 17.79
N ARG A 595 -36.56 0.69 17.27
CA ARG A 595 -36.52 -0.58 16.53
C ARG A 595 -35.47 -1.56 17.04
N GLY A 596 -34.52 -1.08 17.85
CA GLY A 596 -33.47 -1.90 18.43
C GLY A 596 -32.24 -2.07 17.53
N PRO A 597 -31.16 -2.66 18.07
CA PRO A 597 -29.86 -2.73 17.40
C PRO A 597 -29.80 -3.74 16.26
N GLU A 598 -30.71 -4.71 16.21
CA GLU A 598 -30.78 -5.75 15.17
C GLU A 598 -31.57 -5.30 13.93
N ASP A 599 -32.15 -4.10 13.96
CA ASP A 599 -32.91 -3.56 12.82
C ASP A 599 -31.95 -3.14 11.69
N PRO A 600 -32.09 -3.67 10.46
CA PRO A 600 -31.15 -3.38 9.37
C PRO A 600 -31.06 -1.89 9.00
N GLU A 601 -32.16 -1.13 9.12
CA GLU A 601 -32.14 0.31 8.87
C GLU A 601 -31.39 1.07 9.98
N THR A 602 -31.42 0.57 11.22
CA THR A 602 -30.62 1.08 12.34
C THR A 602 -29.12 0.85 12.14
N GLU A 603 -28.72 -0.37 11.74
CA GLU A 603 -27.32 -0.68 11.40
C GLU A 603 -26.84 0.17 10.21
N GLN A 604 -27.65 0.30 9.16
CA GLN A 604 -27.31 1.12 7.99
C GLN A 604 -27.13 2.61 8.35
N ALA A 605 -28.03 3.17 9.17
CA ALA A 605 -27.90 4.54 9.64
C ALA A 605 -26.63 4.73 10.48
N ALA A 606 -26.27 3.74 11.30
CA ALA A 606 -25.04 3.75 12.09
C ALA A 606 -23.77 3.66 11.22
N SER A 607 -23.80 2.85 10.16
CA SER A 607 -22.74 2.79 9.15
C SER A 607 -22.56 4.09 8.38
N ASN A 608 -23.65 4.76 8.02
CA ASN A 608 -23.57 6.07 7.37
C ASN A 608 -22.97 7.13 8.30
N ALA A 609 -23.30 7.11 9.60
CA ALA A 609 -22.72 8.02 10.59
C ALA A 609 -21.21 7.79 10.76
N ASP A 610 -20.77 6.53 10.92
CA ASP A 610 -19.34 6.17 11.04
C ASP A 610 -18.55 6.54 9.77
N ALA A 611 -19.10 6.25 8.58
CA ALA A 611 -18.45 6.59 7.31
C ALA A 611 -18.30 8.10 7.12
N CYS A 612 -19.33 8.90 7.43
CA CYS A 612 -19.24 10.36 7.37
C CYS A 612 -18.24 10.90 8.39
N TRP A 613 -18.20 10.33 9.60
CA TRP A 613 -17.27 10.74 10.65
C TRP A 613 -15.81 10.57 10.21
N ARG A 614 -15.49 9.44 9.57
CA ARG A 614 -14.14 9.17 9.06
C ARG A 614 -13.71 10.08 7.91
N ALA A 615 -14.67 10.72 7.24
CA ALA A 615 -14.43 11.67 6.17
C ALA A 615 -14.29 13.12 6.67
N VAL A 616 -14.53 13.39 7.97
CA VAL A 616 -14.32 14.72 8.57
C VAL A 616 -12.84 15.08 8.51
N ARG A 617 -12.51 16.19 7.81
CA ARG A 617 -11.13 16.64 7.58
C ARG A 617 -10.51 17.37 8.77
N ASP A 618 -11.33 18.00 9.61
CA ASP A 618 -10.88 18.67 10.83
C ASP A 618 -10.74 17.64 11.96
N ASP A 619 -9.51 17.27 12.28
CA ASP A 619 -9.18 16.29 13.32
C ASP A 619 -9.75 16.68 14.70
N ALA A 620 -9.84 17.97 15.03
CA ALA A 620 -10.40 18.42 16.31
C ALA A 620 -11.92 18.19 16.36
N GLU A 621 -12.61 18.47 15.25
CA GLU A 621 -14.05 18.22 15.11
C GLU A 621 -14.35 16.71 15.03
N ALA A 622 -13.53 15.93 14.32
CA ALA A 622 -13.62 14.47 14.30
C ALA A 622 -13.43 13.88 15.70
N LEU A 623 -12.47 14.38 16.49
CA LEU A 623 -12.29 13.97 17.88
C LEU A 623 -13.46 14.33 18.78
N ARG A 624 -14.09 15.51 18.56
CA ARG A 624 -15.28 15.93 19.30
C ARG A 624 -16.46 15.00 19.05
N ILE A 625 -16.66 14.55 17.81
CA ILE A 625 -17.78 13.68 17.40
C ILE A 625 -17.53 12.21 17.76
N GLY A 626 -16.26 11.78 17.76
CA GLY A 626 -15.84 10.39 17.92
C GLY A 626 -16.47 9.62 19.09
N PRO A 627 -16.50 10.16 20.34
CA PRO A 627 -17.12 9.46 21.48
C PRO A 627 -18.59 9.08 21.25
N SER A 628 -19.35 9.90 20.53
CA SER A 628 -20.75 9.62 20.21
C SER A 628 -20.88 8.51 19.16
N ILE A 629 -19.96 8.45 18.19
CA ILE A 629 -19.91 7.35 17.21
C ILE A 629 -19.51 6.04 17.88
N ILE A 630 -18.53 6.06 18.79
CA ILE A 630 -18.16 4.88 19.58
C ILE A 630 -19.35 4.39 20.42
N SER A 631 -20.05 5.31 21.07
CA SER A 631 -21.24 4.97 21.88
C SER A 631 -22.34 4.33 21.03
N LEU A 632 -22.60 4.88 19.84
CA LEU A 632 -23.53 4.30 18.88
C LEU A 632 -23.08 2.89 18.45
N ARG A 633 -21.83 2.72 18.05
CA ARG A 633 -21.26 1.43 17.65
C ARG A 633 -21.15 0.43 18.81
N GLY A 634 -21.11 0.88 20.06
CA GLY A 634 -21.19 0.01 21.23
C GLY A 634 -22.55 -0.68 21.35
N ASN A 635 -23.61 -0.02 20.89
CA ASN A 635 -24.96 -0.56 20.86
C ASN A 635 -25.28 -1.27 19.53
N VAL A 636 -24.64 -0.84 18.44
CA VAL A 636 -24.84 -1.34 17.07
C VAL A 636 -23.48 -1.75 16.50
N PRO A 637 -22.91 -2.88 16.97
CA PRO A 637 -21.49 -3.19 16.78
C PRO A 637 -21.14 -3.77 15.40
N GLY A 638 -22.15 -4.02 14.55
CA GLY A 638 -22.00 -4.74 13.29
C GLY A 638 -21.68 -6.23 13.48
N ALA A 639 -21.71 -6.99 12.38
CA ALA A 639 -21.47 -8.43 12.38
C ALA A 639 -20.15 -8.82 13.12
N GLY A 640 -20.24 -9.53 14.25
CA GLY A 640 -19.05 -9.91 15.02
C GLY A 640 -18.24 -8.74 15.61
N GLY A 641 -18.85 -7.57 15.80
CA GLY A 641 -18.23 -6.40 16.46
C GLY A 641 -17.11 -5.73 15.67
N HIS A 642 -17.06 -5.93 14.36
CA HIS A 642 -16.00 -5.37 13.50
C HIS A 642 -16.12 -3.84 13.34
N HIS A 643 -17.34 -3.31 13.20
CA HIS A 643 -17.57 -1.87 13.04
C HIS A 643 -17.16 -1.08 14.28
N LEU A 644 -17.47 -1.59 15.47
CA LEU A 644 -17.02 -1.00 16.73
C LEU A 644 -15.49 -0.95 16.84
N ARG A 645 -14.81 -2.09 16.62
CA ARG A 645 -13.34 -2.16 16.68
C ARG A 645 -12.68 -1.23 15.66
N ALA A 646 -13.23 -1.14 14.45
CA ALA A 646 -12.73 -0.23 13.43
C ALA A 646 -12.88 1.24 13.84
N ALA A 647 -14.00 1.61 14.44
CA ALA A 647 -14.25 2.96 14.94
C ALA A 647 -13.31 3.32 16.11
N GLU A 648 -13.09 2.39 17.05
CA GLU A 648 -12.15 2.55 18.17
C GLU A 648 -10.71 2.74 17.67
N ASN A 649 -10.28 1.93 16.71
CA ASN A 649 -8.95 2.04 16.10
C ASN A 649 -8.76 3.36 15.33
N TYR A 650 -9.82 3.88 14.70
CA TYR A 650 -9.76 5.19 14.04
C TYR A 650 -9.67 6.32 15.07
N LEU A 651 -10.47 6.28 16.16
CA LEU A 651 -10.37 7.27 17.24
C LEU A 651 -8.98 7.27 17.90
N ALA A 652 -8.39 6.09 18.11
CA ALA A 652 -7.03 5.96 18.64
C ALA A 652 -5.98 6.59 17.71
N ARG A 653 -6.12 6.41 16.39
CA ARG A 653 -5.25 7.04 15.39
C ARG A 653 -5.40 8.56 15.35
N LEU A 654 -6.63 9.09 15.44
CA LEU A 654 -6.87 10.53 15.53
C LEU A 654 -6.19 11.12 16.77
N LYS A 655 -6.29 10.47 17.93
CA LYS A 655 -5.62 10.89 19.16
C LYS A 655 -4.08 10.88 19.05
N ALA A 656 -3.52 9.95 18.28
CA ALA A 656 -2.08 9.84 18.07
C ALA A 656 -1.52 10.85 17.07
N ARG A 657 -2.36 11.44 16.20
CA ARG A 657 -1.96 12.46 15.21
C ARG A 657 -1.85 13.86 15.79
N LEU A 658 -2.53 14.15 16.89
CA LEU A 658 -2.31 15.41 17.58
C LEU A 658 -0.99 15.36 18.35
N PRO A 659 -0.16 16.42 18.26
CA PRO A 659 0.93 16.57 19.22
C PRO A 659 0.33 16.53 20.62
N ALA A 660 1.04 15.87 21.56
CA ALA A 660 0.66 15.86 22.96
C ALA A 660 0.30 17.31 23.39
N PRO A 661 -0.80 17.54 24.13
CA PRO A 661 -1.05 18.86 24.66
C PRO A 661 0.21 19.29 25.40
N ALA A 662 0.73 20.47 25.06
CA ALA A 662 1.86 21.05 25.75
C ALA A 662 1.60 20.90 27.25
N SER A 663 2.47 20.14 27.94
CA SER A 663 2.53 20.12 29.39
C SER A 663 2.34 21.56 29.87
N GLU A 664 1.40 21.73 30.81
CA GLU A 664 1.21 22.96 31.56
C GLU A 664 2.56 23.64 31.76
N LEU A 665 2.69 24.81 31.13
CA LEU A 665 3.81 25.71 31.32
C LEU A 665 3.99 25.94 32.83
N PRO A 666 5.21 25.83 33.37
CA PRO A 666 5.48 26.30 34.72
C PRO A 666 5.27 27.82 34.76
N SER A 667 4.34 28.25 35.61
CA SER A 667 4.31 29.52 36.35
C SER A 667 4.69 30.82 35.60
N GLU A 668 3.71 31.72 35.53
CA GLU A 668 3.78 33.11 35.09
C GLU A 668 5.11 33.85 35.37
N PRO A 669 5.58 34.70 34.43
CA PRO A 669 6.63 35.65 34.71
C PRO A 669 6.12 36.78 35.61
N LYS A 670 6.86 37.07 36.67
CA LYS A 670 6.69 38.26 37.53
C LYS A 670 6.53 39.53 36.69
N GLY A 671 5.32 40.09 36.66
CA GLY A 671 5.09 41.47 36.23
C GLY A 671 5.63 42.48 37.27
N PRO A 672 6.06 43.68 36.84
CA PRO A 672 6.68 44.67 37.72
C PRO A 672 5.65 45.38 38.60
N LYS A 673 6.13 45.78 39.78
CA LYS A 673 5.42 46.56 40.80
C LYS A 673 4.83 47.85 40.21
N GLY A 674 3.57 48.17 40.55
CA GLY A 674 3.08 49.55 40.46
C GLY A 674 1.56 49.73 40.55
N GLN A 675 1.10 50.19 41.71
CA GLN A 675 -0.11 50.99 41.97
C GLN A 675 -1.49 50.28 42.05
N ALA A 676 -1.95 50.15 43.30
CA ALA A 676 -3.36 50.28 43.70
C ALA A 676 -3.74 51.79 43.77
N PRO A 677 -5.00 52.21 44.07
CA PRO A 677 -6.18 51.43 44.48
C PRO A 677 -7.54 51.88 43.86
N ARG A 678 -8.61 51.09 44.06
CA ARG A 678 -9.94 51.57 44.57
C ARG A 678 -10.97 50.43 44.75
N SER A 679 -11.28 50.19 46.02
CA SER A 679 -12.58 49.95 46.67
C SER A 679 -13.65 49.00 46.08
N ALA A 680 -13.85 47.89 46.82
CA ALA A 680 -15.03 47.07 47.24
C ALA A 680 -16.49 47.46 46.82
N PRO A 681 -17.55 46.61 47.01
CA PRO A 681 -17.64 45.41 47.88
C PRO A 681 -18.44 44.17 47.37
N ALA A 682 -18.44 43.18 48.27
CA ALA A 682 -19.03 41.84 48.36
C ALA A 682 -20.48 41.54 47.87
N ALA A 683 -20.69 40.28 47.47
CA ALA A 683 -21.88 39.43 47.72
C ALA A 683 -21.51 37.94 47.47
N GLU A 684 -21.44 37.10 48.51
CA GLU A 684 -22.45 36.08 48.93
C GLU A 684 -22.43 34.78 48.08
N ARG A 685 -21.67 33.75 48.52
CA ARG A 685 -22.14 32.52 49.20
C ARG A 685 -23.37 31.83 48.56
N SER A 686 -23.17 30.64 47.98
CA SER A 686 -23.86 29.40 48.40
C SER A 686 -23.32 28.11 47.77
N ARG A 687 -23.07 27.14 48.67
CA ARG A 687 -22.77 25.70 48.58
C ARG A 687 -23.40 24.88 47.44
N PRO A 688 -22.74 23.80 46.98
CA PRO A 688 -23.39 22.63 46.35
C PRO A 688 -23.73 21.53 47.39
N PRO A 689 -24.70 20.64 47.12
CA PRO A 689 -25.07 19.54 48.00
C PRO A 689 -24.20 18.28 47.82
N ALA A 690 -24.34 17.40 48.81
CA ALA A 690 -23.50 16.28 49.18
C ALA A 690 -23.48 15.07 48.22
N ALA A 691 -22.41 14.29 48.37
CA ALA A 691 -22.12 13.01 47.74
C ALA A 691 -23.07 11.87 48.17
N PRO A 692 -23.10 10.77 47.38
CA PRO A 692 -23.36 9.43 47.91
C PRO A 692 -22.11 8.54 47.96
N VAL A 693 -22.15 7.68 48.98
CA VAL A 693 -21.18 6.73 49.55
C VAL A 693 -20.85 5.55 48.60
N PRO A 694 -19.64 4.95 48.67
CA PRO A 694 -19.24 3.79 47.86
C PRO A 694 -19.69 2.45 48.49
N PRO A 695 -19.98 1.40 47.69
CA PRO A 695 -20.12 0.05 48.21
C PRO A 695 -18.78 -0.69 48.30
N ALA A 696 -18.72 -1.52 49.34
CA ALA A 696 -17.55 -2.14 49.91
C ALA A 696 -17.14 -3.49 49.27
N ALA A 697 -15.85 -3.77 49.44
CA ALA A 697 -15.21 -5.03 49.85
C ALA A 697 -15.56 -6.36 49.12
N VAL A 698 -14.52 -6.84 48.44
CA VAL A 698 -14.25 -8.21 47.97
C VAL A 698 -14.16 -9.21 49.15
N PRO A 699 -14.67 -10.45 49.01
CA PRO A 699 -14.21 -11.60 49.79
C PRO A 699 -13.33 -12.58 48.95
N PRO A 700 -12.42 -13.35 49.56
CA PRO A 700 -11.43 -14.15 48.83
C PRO A 700 -11.83 -15.62 48.61
N ALA A 701 -11.34 -16.13 47.47
CA ALA A 701 -10.84 -17.48 47.14
C ALA A 701 -11.53 -18.74 47.72
N SER A 702 -12.02 -19.60 46.81
CA SER A 702 -12.07 -21.06 47.02
C SER A 702 -11.58 -21.84 45.80
N LYS A 703 -10.86 -22.91 46.13
CA LYS A 703 -10.10 -23.85 45.31
C LYS A 703 -11.00 -24.78 44.48
N ALA A 704 -10.56 -25.12 43.27
CA ALA A 704 -10.75 -26.40 42.57
C ALA A 704 -10.08 -26.29 41.19
N THR A 705 -9.53 -27.28 40.49
CA THR A 705 -9.07 -28.65 40.72
C THR A 705 -8.25 -28.92 39.44
N ARG A 706 -6.97 -29.32 39.56
CA ARG A 706 -6.13 -29.72 38.42
C ARG A 706 -6.60 -31.08 37.91
N ILE A 707 -6.90 -31.17 36.62
CA ILE A 707 -7.00 -32.43 35.87
C ILE A 707 -5.73 -32.54 34.99
N PRO A 708 -5.00 -33.67 35.00
CA PRO A 708 -3.79 -33.83 34.21
C PRO A 708 -4.12 -34.19 32.75
N ILE A 709 -3.46 -33.52 31.80
CA ILE A 709 -3.47 -33.87 30.38
C ILE A 709 -2.26 -34.79 30.13
N THR A 710 -2.53 -36.03 29.74
CA THR A 710 -1.55 -37.00 29.21
C THR A 710 -1.14 -36.65 27.78
N PRO A 711 0.14 -36.80 27.40
CA PRO A 711 0.59 -36.60 26.02
C PRO A 711 0.29 -37.82 25.14
N ALA A 712 -0.30 -37.61 23.98
CA ALA A 712 -0.53 -38.64 22.96
C ALA A 712 0.73 -38.84 22.10
N THR A 713 1.12 -40.11 21.98
CA THR A 713 2.21 -40.64 21.15
C THR A 713 1.85 -40.56 19.65
N PRO A 714 2.80 -40.25 18.73
CA PRO A 714 2.52 -40.18 17.31
C PRO A 714 2.47 -41.57 16.66
N THR A 715 1.36 -41.89 16.00
CA THR A 715 1.19 -43.11 15.20
C THR A 715 1.90 -42.97 13.86
N ARG A 716 2.79 -43.93 13.62
CA ARG A 716 3.64 -44.16 12.46
C ARG A 716 2.82 -44.46 11.19
N ALA A 717 3.05 -43.70 10.12
CA ALA A 717 2.53 -43.98 8.77
C ALA A 717 3.16 -45.25 8.15
N PRO A 718 2.42 -46.06 7.38
CA PRO A 718 2.97 -47.21 6.69
C PRO A 718 3.60 -46.81 5.33
N ALA A 719 4.72 -47.44 5.03
CA ALA A 719 5.48 -47.29 3.78
C ALA A 719 4.75 -47.89 2.56
N PRO A 720 5.03 -47.40 1.32
CA PRO A 720 4.42 -47.93 0.11
C PRO A 720 5.11 -49.22 -0.35
N ARG A 721 4.33 -50.16 -0.90
CA ARG A 721 4.83 -51.31 -1.66
C ARG A 721 4.42 -51.20 -3.14
N PRO A 722 5.20 -51.81 -4.06
CA PRO A 722 5.32 -51.35 -5.44
C PRO A 722 4.40 -52.08 -6.42
N GLY A 723 4.04 -51.35 -7.49
CA GLY A 723 3.98 -51.81 -8.88
C GLY A 723 2.89 -52.79 -9.28
N PHE A 724 1.93 -52.33 -10.09
CA PHE A 724 1.44 -53.11 -11.22
C PHE A 724 1.16 -52.21 -12.43
N VAL A 725 1.78 -52.61 -13.54
CA VAL A 725 1.64 -52.13 -14.91
C VAL A 725 0.32 -52.64 -15.47
N ASN A 726 -0.43 -51.81 -16.20
CA ASN A 726 -0.98 -52.21 -17.51
C ASN A 726 -1.58 -51.02 -18.28
N GLU A 727 -0.91 -50.72 -19.38
CA GLU A 727 -1.41 -50.55 -20.75
C GLU A 727 -2.90 -50.23 -20.98
N GLN A 728 -3.09 -49.12 -21.70
CA GLN A 728 -4.13 -48.82 -22.70
C GLN A 728 -4.51 -50.03 -23.60
N PRO A 729 -5.63 -50.03 -24.37
CA PRO A 729 -6.23 -48.85 -25.03
C PRO A 729 -7.78 -48.78 -25.06
N TRP A 730 -8.31 -47.58 -25.32
CA TRP A 730 -9.18 -47.16 -26.44
C TRP A 730 -9.55 -45.68 -26.26
#